data_AF-A0A8H5Q875-F1
#
_entry.id   AF-A0A8H5Q875-F1
#
_cell.length_a   1.000
_cell.length_b   1.000
_cell.length_c   1.000
_cell.angle_alpha   90.00
_cell.angle_beta   90.00
_cell.angle_gamma   90.00
#
_symmetry.space_group_name_H-M   'P 1'
#
loop_
_entity.id
_entity.type
_entity.pdbx_description
1 polymer ?
#
loop_
_entity_poly.entity_id
_entity_poly.type
_entity_poly.pdbx_seq_one_letter_code
_entity_poly.pdbx_strand_id
1 'polypeptide(L)'
;MYVILHSSKQGSTTDWFTPGTSTGRKCDGYQANRPGSPTASSPSAVSSPTSIISTYTTSTEARSFQFFIEKTLVNFQTFFQDDLWNRRVLQVAQSTDCIRHAIVALAYYHELYLTHEQWRSLESISALKHYNLAIKELLNPSPSASSQSHILVLSCLIFICIELLHGKTDSAIGLFRYGCAMIQQFRRTFSINRDHGSHTKSDVEATFSLADACFRRIAVQLLMLMGDVDVGIWTSYRETFSNTLPPPATSFLSLSDAREAILELLVEQASPGLKGKPIHETMSHATKVEQWSQSFDTLLIELENSGKSLSIGDQRAIALLQLHRKYLEINVAKYLHGQGDPCFWDRFTAEFDEIVNYAATAAGLDKDYTQRNWAKDSPSEAYFHVDLGYTSVLVSVIARCRDPHVRRRAIAVMLAERVQEGVFNGTQSARVGAKVMELEEARSGREVRCSRDIPQEARVRTIRVHLLGPENKKVKMVYGFDQGYWEEYNNCIQLAVLPNFTIIHSDFHKTSHMSLTSTLLSTTTTASAMTEFTIPNCAIGLREIDPSLLDLRPDSEIIAQLQTYQPITSEKNVWAVWDKGFYAMYSSHQRTVINWVRRLGPSWTVRLVDFIEGSPNNIFNYVGKDWFPETFVNKAMDGKHAPQHAADLARLPLIYEHGGVWMDVSNMLHIHLDTLFWDHIVSPDTPYEMAAWIITGQIRAKWGDFGNFMFAARKNCEFIKNWHEGYKELWKGRTNVDGFHKHPLIAEIGLAEGLANPEDENQIYFMTDYVSQMVIGDRTRNLVDITTGFNGREFWENKVFMVEGIENGILGALKTNLNGQKQADYFLTRLDEPDLDKRNEAEAFMVEMLEKSHMYKMYHNSMGARPALGDLIKKKENHDITYRPGTFGELYRYGTVHWEPTRKVVRLEPQRNGDEIIYGTPTKTAAQVKN
;
A
#
# COMPACT_ATOMS: atom_id res chain seq x y z
N MET A 1 -31.63 8.63 -36.34
CA MET A 1 -32.19 9.71 -37.17
C MET A 1 -31.01 10.50 -37.73
N TYR A 2 -30.87 10.53 -39.07
CA TYR A 2 -30.31 11.60 -39.93
C TYR A 2 -29.11 12.44 -39.44
N VAL A 3 -28.04 12.70 -40.22
CA VAL A 3 -27.61 12.33 -41.60
C VAL A 3 -26.09 12.68 -41.70
N ILE A 4 -25.19 12.30 -42.64
CA ILE A 4 -24.94 11.23 -43.64
C ILE A 4 -24.06 11.86 -44.77
N LEU A 5 -22.92 11.24 -45.13
CA LEU A 5 -22.10 11.46 -46.37
C LEU A 5 -21.47 12.87 -46.57
N HIS A 6 -20.50 13.18 -47.47
CA HIS A 6 -19.59 12.46 -48.42
C HIS A 6 -18.32 13.34 -48.65
N SER A 7 -17.26 13.09 -49.45
CA SER A 7 -16.77 12.00 -50.34
C SER A 7 -15.20 12.08 -50.40
N SER A 8 -14.39 11.08 -50.81
CA SER A 8 -13.98 10.71 -52.21
C SER A 8 -13.33 11.86 -53.03
N LYS A 9 -12.24 11.75 -53.83
CA LYS A 9 -11.31 10.69 -54.37
C LYS A 9 -9.86 11.30 -54.41
N GLN A 10 -8.76 10.77 -54.99
CA GLN A 10 -8.52 9.85 -56.12
C GLN A 10 -7.03 9.41 -56.24
N GLY A 11 -6.73 8.13 -56.59
CA GLY A 11 -5.42 7.67 -57.14
C GLY A 11 -4.20 7.66 -56.20
N SER A 12 -3.09 6.96 -56.48
CA SER A 12 -2.81 5.92 -57.49
C SER A 12 -1.73 4.93 -56.96
N THR A 13 -1.41 3.86 -57.71
CA THR A 13 -0.60 2.72 -57.25
C THR A 13 0.89 2.78 -57.61
N THR A 14 1.70 2.03 -56.84
CA THR A 14 2.92 1.26 -57.25
C THR A 14 4.20 1.97 -57.77
N ASP A 15 5.26 1.83 -56.97
CA ASP A 15 6.58 1.24 -57.31
C ASP A 15 7.81 2.07 -57.78
N TRP A 16 8.97 1.55 -57.30
CA TRP A 16 10.38 1.64 -57.78
C TRP A 16 11.30 2.86 -57.49
N PHE A 17 12.28 2.58 -56.60
CA PHE A 17 13.69 3.04 -56.52
C PHE A 17 14.10 4.55 -56.46
N THR A 18 14.66 4.91 -55.29
CA THR A 18 15.98 5.58 -54.99
C THR A 18 16.88 6.15 -56.11
N PRO A 19 17.86 7.08 -55.83
CA PRO A 19 18.31 7.61 -54.52
C PRO A 19 18.49 9.16 -54.46
N GLY A 20 18.87 9.68 -53.28
CA GLY A 20 19.41 11.05 -53.13
C GLY A 20 20.24 11.21 -51.84
N THR A 21 21.57 11.35 -51.94
CA THR A 21 22.49 11.43 -50.79
C THR A 21 23.41 12.64 -50.86
N SER A 22 23.37 13.54 -49.87
CA SER A 22 24.34 14.65 -49.76
C SER A 22 24.68 15.13 -48.34
N THR A 23 24.83 14.20 -47.39
CA THR A 23 25.89 14.31 -46.35
C THR A 23 26.60 12.97 -46.21
N GLY A 24 27.68 12.77 -46.99
CA GLY A 24 28.35 11.48 -47.09
C GLY A 24 29.25 11.14 -45.90
N ARG A 25 28.73 10.36 -44.93
CA ARG A 25 29.55 9.49 -44.06
C ARG A 25 28.83 8.14 -43.88
N LYS A 26 29.48 7.05 -44.31
CA LYS A 26 29.08 5.68 -43.97
C LYS A 26 29.46 5.37 -42.52
N CYS A 27 28.63 4.58 -41.85
CA CYS A 27 29.09 3.64 -40.83
C CYS A 27 28.77 2.24 -41.37
N ASP A 28 29.79 1.48 -41.72
CA ASP A 28 29.64 0.08 -42.12
C ASP A 28 29.39 -0.80 -40.89
N GLY A 29 28.57 -1.84 -41.05
CA GLY A 29 28.05 -2.62 -39.92
C GLY A 29 29.07 -3.52 -39.21
N TYR A 30 28.83 -3.78 -37.92
CA TYR A 30 29.66 -4.65 -37.09
C TYR A 30 29.68 -6.10 -37.61
N GLN A 31 30.78 -6.50 -38.26
CA GLN A 31 31.07 -7.92 -38.49
C GLN A 31 31.65 -8.55 -37.23
N ALA A 32 31.10 -9.69 -36.82
CA ALA A 32 31.67 -10.51 -35.74
C ALA A 32 32.96 -11.21 -36.21
N ASN A 33 33.99 -11.23 -35.36
CA ASN A 33 35.23 -11.97 -35.63
C ASN A 33 35.75 -12.71 -34.39
N ARG A 34 36.49 -13.79 -34.63
CA ARG A 34 36.98 -14.76 -33.62
C ARG A 34 38.31 -14.32 -32.97
N PRO A 35 38.66 -14.85 -31.79
CA PRO A 35 39.79 -14.34 -31.00
C PRO A 35 41.17 -14.69 -31.58
N GLY A 36 42.14 -13.80 -31.32
CA GLY A 36 43.57 -13.97 -31.61
C GLY A 36 44.44 -13.33 -30.51
N SER A 37 45.64 -13.86 -30.32
CA SER A 37 46.51 -13.61 -29.16
C SER A 37 47.45 -12.39 -29.34
N PRO A 38 48.14 -11.90 -28.28
CA PRO A 38 48.45 -10.47 -28.13
C PRO A 38 49.86 -10.01 -28.57
N THR A 39 49.96 -8.70 -28.86
CA THR A 39 51.20 -7.90 -28.93
C THR A 39 50.99 -6.52 -28.27
N ALA A 40 52.06 -5.74 -28.05
CA ALA A 40 52.14 -4.85 -26.89
C ALA A 40 52.16 -3.32 -27.15
N SER A 41 51.75 -2.60 -26.10
CA SER A 41 52.22 -1.28 -25.63
C SER A 41 52.13 -0.03 -26.53
N SER A 42 51.26 0.91 -26.11
CA SER A 42 51.55 2.36 -26.02
C SER A 42 50.53 3.05 -25.07
N PRO A 43 50.85 4.20 -24.45
CA PRO A 43 50.18 4.65 -23.22
C PRO A 43 48.83 5.36 -23.40
N SER A 44 48.05 5.37 -22.32
CA SER A 44 46.64 5.78 -22.24
C SER A 44 46.37 7.24 -22.59
N ALA A 45 45.51 7.47 -23.59
CA ALA A 45 44.66 8.65 -23.64
C ALA A 45 43.43 8.44 -22.73
N VAL A 46 42.98 9.48 -22.01
CA VAL A 46 41.81 9.40 -21.14
C VAL A 46 40.54 9.29 -21.99
N SER A 47 39.79 8.20 -21.83
CA SER A 47 38.52 7.98 -22.51
C SER A 47 37.36 8.69 -21.80
N SER A 48 36.56 9.44 -22.55
CA SER A 48 35.34 10.08 -22.04
C SER A 48 34.30 9.03 -21.59
N PRO A 49 33.72 9.12 -20.39
CA PRO A 49 32.78 8.14 -19.86
C PRO A 49 31.35 8.35 -20.39
N THR A 50 31.15 8.18 -21.70
CA THR A 50 29.85 8.39 -22.38
C THR A 50 29.20 7.10 -22.87
N SER A 51 29.52 5.96 -22.25
CA SER A 51 28.80 4.69 -22.46
C SER A 51 28.32 4.12 -21.13
N ILE A 52 27.05 4.41 -20.81
CA ILE A 52 26.32 3.89 -19.63
C ILE A 52 25.38 2.72 -20.06
N ILE A 53 25.32 2.41 -21.37
CA ILE A 53 24.29 1.56 -21.99
C ILE A 53 24.92 0.28 -22.56
N SER A 54 25.06 -0.77 -21.74
CA SER A 54 25.36 -2.13 -22.23
C SER A 54 25.00 -3.28 -21.26
N THR A 55 23.95 -3.16 -20.43
CA THR A 55 23.55 -4.28 -19.52
C THR A 55 22.09 -4.30 -19.05
N TYR A 56 21.14 -3.67 -19.77
CA TYR A 56 19.71 -3.76 -19.41
C TYR A 56 19.11 -5.11 -19.82
N THR A 57 18.37 -5.77 -18.92
CA THR A 57 17.81 -7.11 -19.17
C THR A 57 16.59 -7.08 -20.07
N THR A 58 15.84 -5.97 -20.05
CA THR A 58 14.66 -5.74 -20.88
C THR A 58 14.62 -4.32 -21.44
N SER A 59 13.87 -4.14 -22.54
CA SER A 59 13.54 -2.81 -23.08
C SER A 59 12.76 -1.95 -22.07
N THR A 60 11.99 -2.58 -21.18
CA THR A 60 11.16 -1.91 -20.17
C THR A 60 12.01 -1.29 -19.05
N GLU A 61 13.05 -2.01 -18.59
CA GLU A 61 14.05 -1.44 -17.67
C GLU A 61 14.83 -0.30 -18.34
N ALA A 62 15.30 -0.48 -19.58
CA ALA A 62 16.04 0.54 -20.31
C ALA A 62 15.24 1.85 -20.46
N ARG A 63 13.94 1.75 -20.83
CA ARG A 63 13.00 2.89 -20.89
C ARG A 63 12.88 3.60 -19.54
N SER A 64 12.79 2.82 -18.45
CA SER A 64 12.59 3.35 -17.10
C SER A 64 13.86 4.04 -16.57
N PHE A 65 15.05 3.53 -16.89
CA PHE A 65 16.31 4.23 -16.65
C PHE A 65 16.45 5.52 -17.48
N GLN A 66 16.01 5.50 -18.75
CA GLN A 66 16.00 6.72 -19.56
C GLN A 66 15.06 7.77 -18.96
N PHE A 67 13.85 7.39 -18.55
CA PHE A 67 12.92 8.29 -17.86
C PHE A 67 13.48 8.81 -16.52
N PHE A 68 14.17 7.96 -15.76
CA PHE A 68 14.87 8.38 -14.55
C PHE A 68 15.87 9.51 -14.85
N ILE A 69 16.69 9.36 -15.89
CA ILE A 69 17.70 10.35 -16.28
C ILE A 69 17.07 11.62 -16.88
N GLU A 70 16.12 11.49 -17.82
CA GLU A 70 15.56 12.63 -18.57
C GLU A 70 14.49 13.44 -17.81
N LYS A 71 13.86 12.85 -16.78
CA LYS A 71 12.77 13.49 -16.03
C LYS A 71 13.01 13.52 -14.53
N THR A 72 13.41 12.40 -13.94
CA THR A 72 13.52 12.31 -12.47
C THR A 72 14.75 13.06 -11.95
N LEU A 73 15.92 12.86 -12.57
CA LEU A 73 17.13 13.62 -12.24
C LEU A 73 16.98 15.11 -12.57
N VAL A 74 16.36 15.46 -13.70
CA VAL A 74 16.10 16.87 -14.07
C VAL A 74 15.26 17.57 -12.99
N ASN A 75 14.18 16.94 -12.53
CA ASN A 75 13.37 17.49 -11.43
C ASN A 75 14.16 17.53 -10.11
N PHE A 76 14.91 16.47 -9.77
CA PHE A 76 15.73 16.43 -8.54
C PHE A 76 16.84 17.49 -8.52
N GLN A 77 17.27 17.98 -9.69
CA GLN A 77 18.28 19.02 -9.85
C GLN A 77 17.71 20.42 -10.16
N THR A 78 16.41 20.65 -9.91
CA THR A 78 15.72 21.93 -10.18
C THR A 78 16.43 23.15 -9.59
N PHE A 79 17.07 22.99 -8.43
CA PHE A 79 17.78 24.05 -7.70
C PHE A 79 19.28 23.76 -7.54
N PHE A 80 19.65 22.55 -7.13
CA PHE A 80 21.02 22.21 -6.76
C PHE A 80 21.50 20.95 -7.50
N GLN A 81 22.76 20.99 -7.95
CA GLN A 81 23.44 19.80 -8.48
C GLN A 81 23.83 18.87 -7.32
N ASP A 82 23.50 17.58 -7.44
CA ASP A 82 23.78 16.56 -6.40
C ASP A 82 24.43 15.30 -7.00
N ASP A 83 25.65 14.98 -6.51
CA ASP A 83 26.48 13.83 -6.90
C ASP A 83 25.85 12.48 -6.52
N LEU A 84 24.99 12.45 -5.50
CA LEU A 84 24.30 11.25 -5.05
C LEU A 84 23.44 10.70 -6.19
N TRP A 85 22.51 11.52 -6.67
CA TRP A 85 21.49 11.08 -7.62
C TRP A 85 22.02 11.02 -9.04
N ASN A 86 22.82 12.01 -9.48
CA ASN A 86 23.30 12.07 -10.87
C ASN A 86 24.40 11.04 -11.19
N ARG A 87 25.08 10.49 -10.18
CA ARG A 87 26.24 9.61 -10.38
C ARG A 87 26.28 8.43 -9.43
N ARG A 88 26.25 8.62 -8.10
CA ARG A 88 26.50 7.51 -7.15
C ARG A 88 25.38 6.46 -7.15
N VAL A 89 24.12 6.88 -7.15
CA VAL A 89 22.94 6.02 -7.24
C VAL A 89 22.96 5.20 -8.54
N LEU A 90 23.31 5.81 -9.67
CA LEU A 90 23.47 5.12 -10.95
C LEU A 90 24.65 4.13 -10.94
N GLN A 91 25.80 4.50 -10.36
CA GLN A 91 26.97 3.61 -10.21
C GLN A 91 26.64 2.36 -9.37
N VAL A 92 25.90 2.52 -8.26
CA VAL A 92 25.48 1.39 -7.43
C VAL A 92 24.41 0.55 -8.14
N ALA A 93 23.51 1.15 -8.92
CA ALA A 93 22.50 0.42 -9.70
C ALA A 93 23.07 -0.48 -10.80
N GLN A 94 24.27 -0.19 -11.30
CA GLN A 94 24.97 -1.08 -12.24
C GLN A 94 25.36 -2.40 -11.54
N SER A 95 25.93 -2.32 -10.33
CA SER A 95 26.43 -3.49 -9.58
C SER A 95 25.43 -4.14 -8.62
N THR A 96 24.31 -3.48 -8.30
CA THR A 96 23.38 -3.90 -7.24
C THR A 96 21.93 -3.94 -7.70
N ASP A 97 21.40 -5.15 -7.84
CA ASP A 97 20.07 -5.45 -8.40
C ASP A 97 18.92 -4.84 -7.58
N CYS A 98 19.04 -4.81 -6.24
CA CYS A 98 18.10 -4.10 -5.36
C CYS A 98 17.95 -2.61 -5.74
N ILE A 99 19.07 -1.89 -5.88
CA ILE A 99 19.06 -0.47 -6.26
C ILE A 99 18.60 -0.31 -7.71
N ARG A 100 18.94 -1.24 -8.60
CA ARG A 100 18.48 -1.24 -9.99
C ARG A 100 16.95 -1.28 -10.08
N HIS A 101 16.32 -2.23 -9.39
CA HIS A 101 14.86 -2.33 -9.36
C HIS A 101 14.20 -1.19 -8.58
N ALA A 102 14.82 -0.69 -7.51
CA ALA A 102 14.31 0.46 -6.77
C ALA A 102 14.24 1.73 -7.65
N ILE A 103 15.26 1.99 -8.48
CA ILE A 103 15.24 3.09 -9.46
C ILE A 103 14.15 2.89 -10.51
N VAL A 104 13.98 1.68 -11.05
CA VAL A 104 12.92 1.38 -12.02
C VAL A 104 11.53 1.64 -11.42
N ALA A 105 11.30 1.21 -10.18
CA ALA A 105 10.06 1.49 -9.45
C ALA A 105 9.86 3.00 -9.24
N LEU A 106 10.89 3.74 -8.84
CA LEU A 106 10.83 5.20 -8.67
C LEU A 106 10.53 5.94 -9.98
N ALA A 107 11.14 5.52 -11.09
CA ALA A 107 10.86 6.06 -12.41
C ALA A 107 9.38 5.88 -12.79
N TYR A 108 8.83 4.67 -12.58
CA TYR A 108 7.40 4.41 -12.79
C TYR A 108 6.49 5.25 -11.91
N TYR A 109 6.74 5.33 -10.60
CA TYR A 109 5.88 6.12 -9.70
C TYR A 109 5.97 7.62 -9.97
N HIS A 110 7.12 8.11 -10.45
CA HIS A 110 7.25 9.51 -10.90
C HIS A 110 6.51 9.73 -12.23
N GLU A 111 6.62 8.82 -13.20
CA GLU A 111 5.86 8.89 -14.46
C GLU A 111 4.35 8.94 -14.21
N LEU A 112 3.83 8.04 -13.35
CA LEU A 112 2.44 8.01 -12.93
C LEU A 112 1.99 9.28 -12.17
N TYR A 113 2.91 9.93 -11.45
CA TYR A 113 2.64 11.22 -10.82
C TYR A 113 2.60 12.36 -11.85
N LEU A 114 3.45 12.35 -12.88
CA LEU A 114 3.43 13.35 -13.95
C LEU A 114 2.17 13.24 -14.82
N THR A 115 1.77 12.02 -15.20
CA THR A 115 0.58 11.78 -16.04
C THR A 115 -0.74 11.88 -15.28
N HIS A 116 -0.70 12.08 -13.95
CA HIS A 116 -1.86 11.99 -13.05
C HIS A 116 -2.51 10.59 -12.99
N GLU A 117 -1.81 9.56 -13.48
CA GLU A 117 -2.29 8.16 -13.54
C GLU A 117 -1.87 7.31 -12.32
N GLN A 118 -1.29 7.93 -11.29
CA GLN A 118 -0.96 7.38 -9.94
C GLN A 118 -2.07 6.58 -9.21
N TRP A 119 -3.28 6.48 -9.77
CA TRP A 119 -4.40 5.68 -9.25
C TRP A 119 -4.92 4.64 -10.26
N ARG A 120 -4.23 4.39 -11.39
CA ARG A 120 -4.61 3.40 -12.42
C ARG A 120 -3.84 2.09 -12.25
N SER A 121 -4.54 0.97 -12.46
CA SER A 121 -4.09 -0.34 -11.97
C SER A 121 -2.92 -0.96 -12.73
N LEU A 122 -2.96 -1.08 -14.07
CA LEU A 122 -1.98 -1.91 -14.81
C LEU A 122 -0.53 -1.45 -14.63
N GLU A 123 -0.27 -0.14 -14.69
CA GLU A 123 1.10 0.37 -14.58
C GLU A 123 1.59 0.39 -13.12
N SER A 124 0.68 0.56 -12.14
CA SER A 124 0.99 0.37 -10.72
C SER A 124 1.46 -1.06 -10.40
N ILE A 125 0.99 -2.08 -11.13
CA ILE A 125 1.45 -3.47 -10.96
C ILE A 125 2.92 -3.62 -11.38
N SER A 126 3.33 -3.00 -12.49
CA SER A 126 4.74 -3.00 -12.92
C SER A 126 5.65 -2.26 -11.93
N ALA A 127 5.18 -1.11 -11.42
CA ALA A 127 5.89 -0.34 -10.41
C ALA A 127 6.03 -1.13 -9.09
N LEU A 128 4.95 -1.77 -8.63
CA LEU A 128 4.92 -2.60 -7.43
C LEU A 128 5.73 -3.89 -7.59
N LYS A 129 5.79 -4.49 -8.79
CA LYS A 129 6.69 -5.62 -9.08
C LYS A 129 8.13 -5.25 -8.80
N HIS A 130 8.64 -4.16 -9.40
CA HIS A 130 10.03 -3.74 -9.18
C HIS A 130 10.29 -3.26 -7.74
N TYR A 131 9.31 -2.66 -7.06
CA TYR A 131 9.38 -2.36 -5.63
C TYR A 131 9.56 -3.63 -4.78
N ASN A 132 8.75 -4.66 -5.03
CA ASN A 132 8.82 -5.94 -4.32
C ASN A 132 10.10 -6.73 -4.65
N LEU A 133 10.59 -6.68 -5.89
CA LEU A 133 11.90 -7.25 -6.27
C LEU A 133 13.06 -6.55 -5.57
N ALA A 134 13.02 -5.22 -5.46
CA ALA A 134 14.01 -4.48 -4.69
C ALA A 134 14.01 -4.91 -3.21
N ILE A 135 12.84 -5.12 -2.60
CA ILE A 135 12.74 -5.63 -1.22
C ILE A 135 13.26 -7.07 -1.11
N LYS A 136 12.92 -7.95 -2.07
CA LYS A 136 13.41 -9.34 -2.12
C LYS A 136 14.95 -9.38 -2.11
N GLU A 137 15.59 -8.64 -3.00
CA GLU A 137 17.05 -8.59 -3.07
C GLU A 137 17.71 -7.93 -1.85
N LEU A 138 17.00 -7.04 -1.15
CA LEU A 138 17.46 -6.46 0.11
C LEU A 138 17.39 -7.43 1.30
N LEU A 139 16.53 -8.47 1.21
CA LEU A 139 16.34 -9.50 2.23
C LEU A 139 17.17 -10.77 1.99
N ASN A 140 17.83 -10.90 0.83
CA ASN A 140 18.69 -12.04 0.52
C ASN A 140 19.97 -12.03 1.40
N PRO A 141 20.26 -13.10 2.16
CA PRO A 141 21.35 -13.11 3.15
C PRO A 141 22.74 -13.20 2.50
N SER A 142 23.37 -12.05 2.30
CA SER A 142 24.75 -11.94 1.80
C SER A 142 25.79 -12.15 2.91
N PRO A 143 26.92 -12.85 2.66
CA PRO A 143 27.90 -13.23 3.68
C PRO A 143 28.79 -12.07 4.24
N SER A 144 28.43 -10.80 4.05
CA SER A 144 29.19 -9.66 4.62
C SER A 144 28.31 -8.43 4.95
N ALA A 145 27.64 -8.45 6.11
CA ALA A 145 26.73 -7.38 6.54
C ALA A 145 27.35 -5.95 6.58
N SER A 146 28.67 -5.84 6.72
CA SER A 146 29.40 -4.56 6.71
C SER A 146 29.55 -3.94 5.31
N SER A 147 29.42 -4.70 4.22
CA SER A 147 29.55 -4.17 2.86
C SER A 147 28.26 -3.50 2.36
N GLN A 148 27.10 -4.02 2.77
CA GLN A 148 25.79 -3.61 2.24
C GLN A 148 25.17 -2.37 2.91
N SER A 149 25.76 -1.81 3.96
CA SER A 149 25.12 -0.72 4.72
C SER A 149 24.79 0.52 3.88
N HIS A 150 25.63 0.86 2.90
CA HIS A 150 25.37 1.95 1.96
C HIS A 150 24.19 1.63 1.02
N ILE A 151 24.07 0.39 0.54
CA ILE A 151 22.93 -0.09 -0.26
C ILE A 151 21.64 0.05 0.56
N LEU A 152 21.62 -0.40 1.82
CA LEU A 152 20.45 -0.34 2.69
C LEU A 152 19.96 1.11 2.92
N VAL A 153 20.88 2.06 3.12
CA VAL A 153 20.57 3.50 3.24
C VAL A 153 20.04 4.07 1.92
N LEU A 154 20.67 3.74 0.77
CA LEU A 154 20.18 4.15 -0.55
C LEU A 154 18.78 3.59 -0.86
N SER A 155 18.51 2.33 -0.52
CA SER A 155 17.18 1.72 -0.67
C SER A 155 16.13 2.48 0.14
N CYS A 156 16.44 2.86 1.38
CA CYS A 156 15.52 3.67 2.20
C CYS A 156 15.25 5.04 1.56
N LEU A 157 16.25 5.74 1.02
CA LEU A 157 16.05 7.01 0.31
C LEU A 157 15.12 6.85 -0.91
N ILE A 158 15.34 5.81 -1.73
CA ILE A 158 14.54 5.57 -2.93
C ILE A 158 13.10 5.17 -2.55
N PHE A 159 12.92 4.31 -1.54
CA PHE A 159 11.58 3.94 -1.06
C PHE A 159 10.85 5.10 -0.38
N ILE A 160 11.54 6.02 0.32
CA ILE A 160 10.95 7.28 0.81
C ILE A 160 10.40 8.09 -0.38
N CYS A 161 11.16 8.25 -1.46
CA CYS A 161 10.70 8.98 -2.64
C CYS A 161 9.46 8.34 -3.27
N ILE A 162 9.41 7.00 -3.34
CA ILE A 162 8.26 6.24 -3.83
C ILE A 162 7.03 6.41 -2.95
N GLU A 163 7.15 6.23 -1.63
CA GLU A 163 6.01 6.32 -0.72
C GLU A 163 5.48 7.78 -0.62
N LEU A 164 6.34 8.79 -0.82
CA LEU A 164 5.93 10.19 -0.94
C LEU A 164 5.13 10.46 -2.23
N LEU A 165 5.59 9.96 -3.39
CA LEU A 165 4.83 10.00 -4.66
C LEU A 165 3.46 9.31 -4.54
N HIS A 166 3.40 8.19 -3.81
CA HIS A 166 2.16 7.48 -3.44
C HIS A 166 1.30 8.23 -2.40
N GLY A 167 1.84 9.22 -1.69
CA GLY A 167 1.14 9.93 -0.61
C GLY A 167 1.06 9.20 0.73
N LYS A 168 1.88 8.17 0.95
CA LYS A 168 1.95 7.39 2.20
C LYS A 168 3.02 7.97 3.13
N THR A 169 2.77 9.16 3.66
CA THR A 169 3.72 9.89 4.52
C THR A 169 4.12 9.07 5.77
N ASP A 170 3.20 8.30 6.35
CA ASP A 170 3.48 7.44 7.51
C ASP A 170 4.53 6.35 7.18
N SER A 171 4.43 5.71 6.01
CA SER A 171 5.45 4.78 5.51
C SER A 171 6.80 5.48 5.35
N ALA A 172 6.81 6.69 4.78
CA ALA A 172 8.04 7.47 4.58
C ALA A 172 8.69 7.86 5.91
N ILE A 173 7.92 8.18 6.95
CA ILE A 173 8.41 8.41 8.32
C ILE A 173 8.97 7.12 8.94
N GLY A 174 8.33 5.97 8.70
CA GLY A 174 8.84 4.66 9.11
C GLY A 174 10.19 4.33 8.46
N LEU A 175 10.27 4.43 7.13
CA LEU A 175 11.50 4.25 6.36
C LEU A 175 12.59 5.25 6.77
N PHE A 176 12.22 6.48 7.12
CA PHE A 176 13.14 7.49 7.63
C PHE A 176 13.77 7.08 8.98
N ARG A 177 12.95 6.59 9.91
CA ARG A 177 13.41 6.06 11.21
C ARG A 177 14.35 4.86 11.04
N TYR A 178 14.02 3.92 10.14
CA TYR A 178 14.92 2.81 9.81
C TYR A 178 16.24 3.33 9.23
N GLY A 179 16.21 4.21 8.23
CA GLY A 179 17.41 4.81 7.63
C GLY A 179 18.32 5.49 8.66
N CYS A 180 17.75 6.24 9.60
CA CYS A 180 18.49 6.85 10.71
C CYS A 180 19.22 5.81 11.57
N ALA A 181 18.53 4.74 11.97
CA ALA A 181 19.13 3.66 12.78
C ALA A 181 20.28 2.96 12.03
N MET A 182 20.15 2.74 10.72
CA MET A 182 21.18 2.14 9.88
C MET A 182 22.39 3.07 9.69
N ILE A 183 22.16 4.38 9.53
CA ILE A 183 23.22 5.39 9.51
C ILE A 183 24.01 5.36 10.82
N GLN A 184 23.33 5.33 11.98
CA GLN A 184 24.00 5.21 13.29
C GLN A 184 24.81 3.90 13.41
N GLN A 185 24.27 2.77 12.97
CA GLN A 185 24.95 1.47 13.02
C GLN A 185 26.22 1.45 12.14
N PHE A 186 26.15 2.01 10.92
CA PHE A 186 27.31 2.11 10.04
C PHE A 186 28.40 3.00 10.64
N ARG A 187 28.05 4.18 11.13
CA ARG A 187 28.96 5.12 11.81
C ARG A 187 29.70 4.44 12.97
N ARG A 188 28.97 3.73 13.86
CA ARG A 188 29.58 2.95 14.97
C ARG A 188 30.56 1.88 14.48
N THR A 189 30.22 1.18 13.39
CA THR A 189 31.07 0.12 12.79
C THR A 189 32.35 0.70 12.16
N PHE A 190 32.26 1.84 11.47
CA PHE A 190 33.40 2.49 10.84
C PHE A 190 34.33 3.20 11.83
N SER A 191 33.82 3.73 12.95
CA SER A 191 34.66 4.31 14.00
C SER A 191 35.65 3.29 14.61
N ILE A 192 35.26 2.01 14.72
CA ILE A 192 36.11 0.96 15.30
C ILE A 192 37.27 0.58 14.36
N ASN A 193 37.08 0.64 13.05
CA ASN A 193 38.09 0.22 12.07
C ASN A 193 39.14 1.30 11.73
N ARG A 194 39.05 2.51 12.31
CA ARG A 194 39.94 3.63 11.96
C ARG A 194 41.33 3.59 12.58
N ASP A 195 41.56 2.77 13.61
CA ASP A 195 42.87 2.61 14.25
C ASP A 195 43.89 1.86 13.35
N HIS A 196 43.52 1.47 12.13
CA HIS A 196 44.37 0.74 11.17
C HIS A 196 44.64 1.50 9.85
N GLY A 197 44.97 2.79 9.97
CA GLY A 197 46.06 3.38 9.16
C GLY A 197 45.85 3.64 7.66
N SER A 198 44.63 3.55 7.12
CA SER A 198 44.34 3.96 5.73
C SER A 198 43.81 5.39 5.66
N HIS A 199 44.45 6.25 4.87
CA HIS A 199 44.09 7.67 4.71
C HIS A 199 43.21 7.98 3.48
N THR A 200 42.90 7.01 2.64
CA THR A 200 42.01 7.17 1.49
C THR A 200 40.58 6.76 1.84
N LYS A 201 39.62 7.70 1.78
CA LYS A 201 38.18 7.37 1.82
C LYS A 201 37.83 6.42 0.68
N SER A 202 37.11 5.35 0.98
CA SER A 202 36.52 4.48 -0.04
C SER A 202 35.36 5.16 -0.78
N ASP A 203 35.04 4.71 -2.00
CA ASP A 203 33.84 5.15 -2.73
C ASP A 203 32.53 4.80 -1.97
N VAL A 204 32.58 3.77 -1.11
CA VAL A 204 31.48 3.41 -0.20
C VAL A 204 31.28 4.50 0.87
N GLU A 205 32.35 4.99 1.51
CA GLU A 205 32.27 6.12 2.45
C GLU A 205 31.82 7.41 1.75
N ALA A 206 32.28 7.66 0.52
CA ALA A 206 31.87 8.84 -0.25
C ALA A 206 30.37 8.79 -0.59
N THR A 207 29.89 7.64 -1.07
CA THR A 207 28.48 7.39 -1.39
C THR A 207 27.61 7.47 -0.13
N PHE A 208 28.05 6.87 0.98
CA PHE A 208 27.36 6.98 2.26
C PHE A 208 27.30 8.43 2.76
N SER A 209 28.40 9.20 2.66
CA SER A 209 28.43 10.62 3.10
C SER A 209 27.41 11.48 2.34
N LEU A 210 27.20 11.20 1.05
CA LEU A 210 26.21 11.88 0.23
C LEU A 210 24.78 11.44 0.57
N ALA A 211 24.57 10.14 0.82
CA ALA A 211 23.27 9.61 1.26
C ALA A 211 22.86 10.14 2.65
N ASP A 212 23.82 10.25 3.57
CA ASP A 212 23.68 10.82 4.92
C ASP A 212 23.26 12.30 4.85
N ALA A 213 23.89 13.09 3.98
CA ALA A 213 23.50 14.49 3.72
C ALA A 213 22.08 14.60 3.13
N CYS A 214 21.71 13.76 2.16
CA CYS A 214 20.36 13.72 1.61
C CYS A 214 19.31 13.34 2.69
N PHE A 215 19.63 12.37 3.53
CA PHE A 215 18.83 11.98 4.70
C PHE A 215 18.63 13.14 5.68
N ARG A 216 19.67 13.94 5.94
CA ARG A 216 19.58 15.15 6.76
C ARG A 216 18.59 16.17 6.16
N ARG A 217 18.57 16.40 4.84
CA ARG A 217 17.61 17.33 4.21
C ARG A 217 16.17 16.87 4.40
N ILE A 218 15.90 15.57 4.24
CA ILE A 218 14.59 14.95 4.51
C ILE A 218 14.23 15.09 6.00
N ALA A 219 15.19 14.94 6.90
CA ALA A 219 14.97 15.15 8.34
C ALA A 219 14.53 16.59 8.66
N VAL A 220 15.15 17.61 8.08
CA VAL A 220 14.75 19.03 8.29
C VAL A 220 13.33 19.27 7.77
N GLN A 221 12.97 18.71 6.61
CA GLN A 221 11.60 18.79 6.08
C GLN A 221 10.58 18.15 7.03
N LEU A 222 10.88 16.94 7.54
CA LEU A 222 10.02 16.25 8.51
C LEU A 222 9.90 17.02 9.84
N LEU A 223 10.96 17.67 10.31
CA LEU A 223 10.89 18.54 11.48
C LEU A 223 10.04 19.79 11.25
N MET A 224 10.14 20.40 10.06
CA MET A 224 9.31 21.55 9.70
C MET A 224 7.83 21.18 9.54
N LEU A 225 7.50 19.97 9.07
CA LEU A 225 6.12 19.49 8.92
C LEU A 225 5.52 18.97 10.24
N MET A 226 6.26 18.12 10.98
CA MET A 226 5.74 17.25 12.05
C MET A 226 6.38 17.45 13.42
N GLY A 227 7.40 18.32 13.58
CA GLY A 227 8.17 18.43 14.83
C GLY A 227 7.36 18.85 16.07
N ASP A 228 6.25 19.60 15.89
CA ASP A 228 5.31 19.95 16.98
C ASP A 228 4.37 18.78 17.38
N VAL A 229 4.39 17.66 16.65
CA VAL A 229 3.46 16.52 16.78
C VAL A 229 4.22 15.25 17.19
N ASP A 230 5.25 14.87 16.44
CA ASP A 230 6.03 13.65 16.65
C ASP A 230 7.44 13.97 17.16
N VAL A 231 7.57 14.01 18.49
CA VAL A 231 8.84 14.21 19.21
C VAL A 231 9.90 13.16 18.83
N GLY A 232 9.48 11.98 18.38
CA GLY A 232 10.37 10.92 17.92
C GLY A 232 11.15 11.27 16.65
N ILE A 233 10.65 12.20 15.83
CA ILE A 233 11.39 12.74 14.66
C ILE A 233 12.56 13.61 15.15
N TRP A 234 12.35 14.46 16.16
CA TRP A 234 13.43 15.25 16.79
C TRP A 234 14.49 14.35 17.44
N THR A 235 14.07 13.31 18.15
CA THR A 235 15.01 12.30 18.70
C THR A 235 15.81 11.62 17.58
N SER A 236 15.14 11.17 16.51
CA SER A 236 15.79 10.51 15.36
C SER A 236 16.81 11.42 14.67
N TYR A 237 16.47 12.69 14.44
CA TYR A 237 17.42 13.68 13.89
C TYR A 237 18.61 13.87 14.83
N ARG A 238 18.35 14.12 16.13
CA ARG A 238 19.39 14.49 17.11
C ARG A 238 20.42 13.39 17.32
N GLU A 239 19.95 12.15 17.50
CA GLU A 239 20.84 10.99 17.71
C GLU A 239 21.66 10.64 16.47
N THR A 240 21.16 11.00 15.28
CA THR A 240 21.80 10.64 14.02
C THR A 240 22.75 11.73 13.51
N PHE A 241 22.36 13.00 13.52
CA PHE A 241 23.06 14.07 12.80
C PHE A 241 23.80 15.09 13.69
N SER A 242 23.38 15.34 14.94
CA SER A 242 23.94 16.44 15.75
C SER A 242 25.43 16.32 16.08
N ASN A 243 26.00 15.11 16.02
CA ASN A 243 27.44 14.88 16.22
C ASN A 243 28.29 15.01 14.94
N THR A 244 27.68 15.41 13.82
CA THR A 244 28.33 15.54 12.49
C THR A 244 28.22 16.93 11.86
N LEU A 245 27.77 17.92 12.63
CA LEU A 245 27.80 19.33 12.25
C LEU A 245 29.26 19.78 11.99
N PRO A 246 29.61 20.29 10.79
CA PRO A 246 30.82 21.06 10.61
C PRO A 246 30.70 22.39 11.39
N PRO A 247 31.82 23.04 11.77
CA PRO A 247 31.77 24.39 12.33
C PRO A 247 31.11 25.37 11.32
N PRO A 248 30.44 26.44 11.78
CA PRO A 248 29.85 27.44 10.89
C PRO A 248 30.87 27.97 9.89
N ALA A 249 30.58 27.83 8.59
CA ALA A 249 31.44 28.32 7.54
C ALA A 249 31.45 29.85 7.52
N THR A 250 32.62 30.47 7.52
CA THR A 250 32.78 31.93 7.49
C THR A 250 32.51 32.53 6.11
N SER A 251 32.51 31.70 5.07
CA SER A 251 32.16 32.02 3.69
C SER A 251 31.63 30.76 3.00
N PHE A 252 30.88 30.94 1.90
CA PHE A 252 30.36 29.84 1.09
C PHE A 252 31.11 29.78 -0.24
N LEU A 253 31.39 28.56 -0.74
CA LEU A 253 32.05 28.37 -2.05
C LEU A 253 31.03 28.11 -3.17
N SER A 254 29.78 27.82 -2.82
CA SER A 254 28.68 27.51 -3.72
C SER A 254 27.31 27.75 -3.08
N LEU A 255 26.27 27.82 -3.91
CA LEU A 255 24.88 27.86 -3.45
C LEU A 255 24.49 26.60 -2.65
N SER A 256 25.12 25.46 -2.94
CA SER A 256 24.92 24.22 -2.18
C SER A 256 25.47 24.32 -0.76
N ASP A 257 26.60 24.99 -0.53
CA ASP A 257 27.13 25.20 0.83
C ASP A 257 26.21 26.11 1.64
N ALA A 258 25.70 27.17 1.01
CA ALA A 258 24.71 28.07 1.60
C ALA A 258 23.42 27.30 2.00
N ARG A 259 22.97 26.35 1.16
CA ARG A 259 21.85 25.44 1.48
C ARG A 259 22.15 24.53 2.67
N GLU A 260 23.29 23.83 2.69
CA GLU A 260 23.61 22.94 3.82
C GLU A 260 23.72 23.73 5.13
N ALA A 261 24.19 25.00 5.09
CA ALA A 261 24.26 25.87 6.25
C ALA A 261 22.90 26.42 6.71
N ILE A 262 21.99 26.81 5.80
CA ILE A 262 20.67 27.37 6.19
C ILE A 262 19.75 26.30 6.80
N LEU A 263 19.90 25.04 6.40
CA LEU A 263 19.13 23.91 6.93
C LEU A 263 19.34 23.71 8.43
N GLU A 264 20.56 23.91 8.95
CA GLU A 264 20.83 23.78 10.39
C GLU A 264 20.24 24.95 11.20
N LEU A 265 20.15 26.15 10.60
CA LEU A 265 19.41 27.28 11.20
C LEU A 265 17.90 27.01 11.24
N LEU A 266 17.35 26.37 10.21
CA LEU A 266 15.96 25.92 10.19
C LEU A 266 15.69 24.85 11.26
N VAL A 267 16.63 23.94 11.51
CA VAL A 267 16.58 22.97 12.63
C VAL A 267 16.57 23.67 13.99
N GLU A 268 17.42 24.68 14.22
CA GLU A 268 17.42 25.43 15.49
C GLU A 268 16.09 26.13 15.78
N GLN A 269 15.34 26.51 14.73
CA GLN A 269 14.01 27.11 14.86
C GLN A 269 12.85 26.12 14.90
N ALA A 270 13.03 24.89 14.39
CA ALA A 270 12.02 23.83 14.34
C ALA A 270 11.75 23.23 15.73
N SER A 271 10.53 22.75 15.98
CA SER A 271 10.11 22.34 17.33
C SER A 271 10.94 21.16 17.87
N PRO A 272 11.38 21.17 19.15
CA PRO A 272 11.10 22.17 20.18
C PRO A 272 11.90 23.49 20.04
N GLY A 273 13.07 23.47 19.40
CA GLY A 273 13.83 24.65 18.99
C GLY A 273 14.11 25.68 20.09
N LEU A 274 13.95 26.96 19.74
CA LEU A 274 14.14 28.11 20.64
C LEU A 274 12.95 28.35 21.61
N LYS A 275 11.89 27.54 21.57
CA LYS A 275 10.65 27.77 22.33
C LYS A 275 10.91 27.61 23.84
N GLY A 276 10.83 28.71 24.58
CA GLY A 276 11.10 28.73 26.02
C GLY A 276 12.58 28.68 26.39
N LYS A 277 13.50 28.84 25.42
CA LYS A 277 14.93 28.99 25.72
C LYS A 277 15.24 30.37 26.33
N PRO A 278 16.34 30.51 27.11
CA PRO A 278 16.83 31.80 27.57
C PRO A 278 17.11 32.76 26.42
N ILE A 279 16.85 34.04 26.61
CA ILE A 279 17.00 35.06 25.54
C ILE A 279 18.40 35.13 24.91
N HIS A 280 19.46 34.74 25.64
CA HIS A 280 20.82 34.68 25.09
C HIS A 280 20.99 33.58 24.02
N GLU A 281 20.23 32.48 24.08
CA GLU A 281 20.20 31.47 23.01
C GLU A 281 19.52 32.05 21.76
N THR A 282 18.40 32.77 21.93
CA THR A 282 17.71 33.46 20.84
C THR A 282 18.59 34.53 20.20
N MET A 283 19.33 35.31 21.00
CA MET A 283 20.29 36.29 20.49
C MET A 283 21.47 35.61 19.76
N SER A 284 22.01 34.52 20.30
CA SER A 284 23.08 33.76 19.63
C SER A 284 22.60 33.21 18.28
N HIS A 285 21.38 32.68 18.21
CA HIS A 285 20.78 32.24 16.95
C HIS A 285 20.57 33.41 15.98
N ALA A 286 20.09 34.57 16.44
CA ALA A 286 19.98 35.77 15.62
C ALA A 286 21.34 36.18 15.01
N THR A 287 22.42 36.11 15.78
CA THR A 287 23.79 36.35 15.28
C THR A 287 24.21 35.34 14.20
N LYS A 288 23.81 34.06 14.30
CA LYS A 288 24.08 33.06 13.25
C LYS A 288 23.30 33.34 11.95
N VAL A 289 22.04 33.77 12.06
CA VAL A 289 21.22 34.17 10.90
C VAL A 289 21.86 35.38 10.20
N GLU A 290 22.27 36.40 10.96
CA GLU A 290 22.99 37.56 10.43
C GLU A 290 24.33 37.18 9.77
N GLN A 291 25.11 36.29 10.39
CA GLN A 291 26.37 35.77 9.82
C GLN A 291 26.13 35.00 8.50
N TRP A 292 25.14 34.10 8.48
CA TRP A 292 24.76 33.38 7.26
C TRP A 292 24.36 34.36 6.14
N SER A 293 23.55 35.37 6.49
CA SER A 293 23.12 36.44 5.58
C SER A 293 24.31 37.19 4.97
N GLN A 294 25.28 37.61 5.78
CA GLN A 294 26.50 38.29 5.31
C GLN A 294 27.39 37.40 4.42
N SER A 295 27.57 36.13 4.78
CA SER A 295 28.29 35.15 3.95
C SER A 295 27.56 34.85 2.63
N PHE A 296 26.23 34.89 2.60
CA PHE A 296 25.43 34.70 1.38
C PHE A 296 25.47 35.94 0.49
N ASP A 297 25.34 37.14 1.03
CA ASP A 297 25.49 38.39 0.27
C ASP A 297 26.89 38.52 -0.33
N THR A 298 27.93 38.05 0.38
CA THR A 298 29.30 37.94 -0.17
C THR A 298 29.36 36.99 -1.37
N LEU A 299 28.75 35.81 -1.28
CA LEU A 299 28.68 34.84 -2.39
C LEU A 299 27.94 35.42 -3.61
N LEU A 300 26.86 36.17 -3.41
CA LEU A 300 26.14 36.82 -4.51
C LEU A 300 27.02 37.87 -5.22
N ILE A 301 27.75 38.69 -4.45
CA ILE A 301 28.70 39.67 -4.99
C ILE A 301 29.83 38.96 -5.76
N GLU A 302 30.36 37.83 -5.28
CA GLU A 302 31.37 37.04 -5.99
C GLU A 302 30.83 36.42 -7.29
N LEU A 303 29.59 35.93 -7.28
CA LEU A 303 28.93 35.39 -8.48
C LEU A 303 28.70 36.47 -9.54
N GLU A 304 28.22 37.66 -9.17
CA GLU A 304 28.06 38.80 -10.09
C GLU A 304 29.42 39.26 -10.66
N ASN A 305 30.43 39.42 -9.82
CA ASN A 305 31.78 39.82 -10.24
C ASN A 305 32.51 38.74 -11.08
N SER A 306 32.04 37.49 -11.07
CA SER A 306 32.63 36.41 -11.87
C SER A 306 32.46 36.60 -13.39
N GLY A 307 31.59 37.51 -13.83
CA GLY A 307 31.30 37.79 -15.23
C GLY A 307 30.56 36.67 -15.97
N LYS A 308 30.14 35.61 -15.27
CA LYS A 308 29.32 34.52 -15.82
C LYS A 308 27.84 34.88 -15.72
N SER A 309 27.09 34.63 -16.79
CA SER A 309 25.62 34.71 -16.72
C SER A 309 25.09 33.57 -15.84
N LEU A 310 24.30 33.93 -14.82
CA LEU A 310 23.64 32.96 -13.93
C LEU A 310 22.65 32.09 -14.73
N SER A 311 22.72 30.77 -14.57
CA SER A 311 21.75 29.88 -15.20
C SER A 311 20.36 30.02 -14.57
N ILE A 312 19.33 29.48 -15.25
CA ILE A 312 17.97 29.43 -14.70
C ILE A 312 17.95 28.66 -13.37
N GLY A 313 18.77 27.61 -13.23
CA GLY A 313 18.92 26.88 -11.96
C GLY A 313 19.50 27.76 -10.85
N ASP A 314 20.58 28.49 -11.13
CA ASP A 314 21.19 29.42 -10.15
C ASP A 314 20.20 30.50 -9.71
N GLN A 315 19.45 31.09 -10.64
CA GLN A 315 18.44 32.11 -10.35
C GLN A 315 17.31 31.56 -9.45
N ARG A 316 16.83 30.34 -9.73
CA ARG A 316 15.82 29.65 -8.91
C ARG A 316 16.36 29.29 -7.52
N ALA A 317 17.61 28.83 -7.42
CA ALA A 317 18.26 28.49 -6.16
C ALA A 317 18.54 29.72 -5.29
N ILE A 318 19.01 30.83 -5.88
CA ILE A 318 19.20 32.10 -5.18
C ILE A 318 17.85 32.61 -4.63
N ALA A 319 16.78 32.55 -5.43
CA ALA A 319 15.44 32.94 -4.97
C ALA A 319 14.95 32.05 -3.82
N LEU A 320 15.13 30.73 -3.91
CA LEU A 320 14.77 29.78 -2.84
C LEU A 320 15.55 30.07 -1.53
N LEU A 321 16.85 30.37 -1.63
CA LEU A 321 17.67 30.73 -0.47
C LEU A 321 17.27 32.09 0.14
N GLN A 322 16.97 33.11 -0.66
CA GLN A 322 16.45 34.40 -0.15
C GLN A 322 15.09 34.24 0.54
N LEU A 323 14.20 33.38 0.02
CA LEU A 323 12.93 33.03 0.67
C LEU A 323 13.14 32.40 2.05
N HIS A 324 14.10 31.46 2.19
CA HIS A 324 14.39 30.83 3.48
C HIS A 324 15.10 31.80 4.45
N ARG A 325 15.99 32.68 3.95
CA ARG A 325 16.61 33.76 4.73
C ARG A 325 15.55 34.65 5.38
N LYS A 326 14.65 35.23 4.56
CA LYS A 326 13.57 36.10 5.03
C LYS A 326 12.65 35.40 6.03
N TYR A 327 12.39 34.11 5.84
CA TYR A 327 11.64 33.29 6.81
C TYR A 327 12.37 33.13 8.15
N LEU A 328 13.69 32.89 8.14
CA LEU A 328 14.51 32.83 9.37
C LEU A 328 14.53 34.19 10.09
N GLU A 329 14.73 35.29 9.37
CA GLU A 329 14.74 36.67 9.90
C GLU A 329 13.41 37.02 10.60
N ILE A 330 12.26 36.72 9.96
CA ILE A 330 10.92 36.91 10.54
C ILE A 330 10.71 36.02 11.79
N ASN A 331 11.24 34.79 11.80
CA ASN A 331 11.17 33.90 12.96
C ASN A 331 12.07 34.34 14.13
N VAL A 332 13.21 34.99 13.89
CA VAL A 332 14.01 35.60 14.96
C VAL A 332 13.17 36.65 15.70
N ALA A 333 12.47 37.51 14.97
CA ALA A 333 11.59 38.53 15.56
C ALA A 333 10.41 37.90 16.35
N LYS A 334 9.84 36.78 15.88
CA LYS A 334 8.83 35.99 16.62
C LYS A 334 9.33 35.61 18.02
N TYR A 335 10.56 35.10 18.14
CA TYR A 335 11.10 34.66 19.43
C TYR A 335 11.52 35.81 20.36
N LEU A 336 11.94 36.96 19.82
CA LEU A 336 12.32 38.14 20.61
C LEU A 336 11.12 39.02 21.04
N HIS A 337 10.05 39.08 20.23
CA HIS A 337 8.99 40.08 20.37
C HIS A 337 7.56 39.55 20.18
N GLY A 338 7.36 38.37 19.59
CA GLY A 338 6.06 37.82 19.21
C GLY A 338 5.28 37.15 20.36
N GLN A 339 4.93 37.90 21.42
CA GLN A 339 4.17 37.37 22.56
C GLN A 339 2.67 37.14 22.24
N GLY A 340 2.36 36.09 21.48
CA GLY A 340 1.01 35.52 21.33
C GLY A 340 -0.01 36.31 20.50
N ASP A 341 0.22 37.61 20.28
CA ASP A 341 -0.58 38.49 19.43
C ASP A 341 -0.49 38.09 17.93
N PRO A 342 -1.60 37.73 17.26
CA PRO A 342 -1.60 37.47 15.81
C PRO A 342 -1.45 38.73 14.94
N CYS A 343 -1.63 39.93 15.51
CA CYS A 343 -1.41 41.20 14.83
C CYS A 343 0.09 41.53 14.70
N PHE A 344 0.95 40.87 15.50
CA PHE A 344 2.40 40.97 15.42
C PHE A 344 2.93 40.83 13.98
N TRP A 345 2.34 39.90 13.23
CA TRP A 345 2.73 39.56 11.85
C TRP A 345 2.48 40.66 10.83
N ASP A 346 1.54 41.58 11.07
CA ASP A 346 1.19 42.64 10.10
C ASP A 346 2.38 43.55 9.76
N ARG A 347 3.34 43.71 10.68
CA ARG A 347 4.55 44.52 10.45
C ARG A 347 5.46 43.95 9.35
N PHE A 348 5.34 42.66 9.04
CA PHE A 348 6.15 41.95 8.05
C PHE A 348 5.42 41.77 6.71
N THR A 349 4.36 42.54 6.44
CA THR A 349 3.53 42.35 5.23
C THR A 349 4.32 42.58 3.94
N ALA A 350 5.32 43.47 3.95
CA ALA A 350 6.19 43.70 2.79
C ALA A 350 7.17 42.53 2.58
N GLU A 351 7.78 42.03 3.65
CA GLU A 351 8.72 40.91 3.66
C GLU A 351 8.02 39.58 3.32
N PHE A 352 6.73 39.45 3.68
CA PHE A 352 5.88 38.36 3.20
C PHE A 352 5.58 38.47 1.70
N ASP A 353 5.42 39.67 1.14
CA ASP A 353 5.29 39.85 -0.32
C ASP A 353 6.61 39.55 -1.04
N GLU A 354 7.76 39.99 -0.51
CA GLU A 354 9.10 39.60 -0.98
C GLU A 354 9.26 38.08 -1.01
N ILE A 355 8.88 37.37 0.06
CA ILE A 355 8.87 35.90 0.11
C ILE A 355 8.02 35.31 -1.03
N VAL A 356 6.84 35.88 -1.32
CA VAL A 356 5.98 35.41 -2.44
C VAL A 356 6.61 35.72 -3.81
N ASN A 357 7.31 36.85 -3.97
CA ASN A 357 8.07 37.18 -5.18
C ASN A 357 9.23 36.19 -5.39
N TYR A 358 9.98 35.86 -4.33
CA TYR A 358 11.04 34.85 -4.37
C TYR A 358 10.47 33.45 -4.66
N ALA A 359 9.33 33.08 -4.08
CA ALA A 359 8.68 31.80 -4.36
C ALA A 359 8.25 31.67 -5.83
N ALA A 360 7.68 32.72 -6.43
CA ALA A 360 7.31 32.71 -7.85
C ALA A 360 8.54 32.54 -8.75
N THR A 361 9.65 33.22 -8.44
CA THR A 361 10.94 33.05 -9.14
C THR A 361 11.50 31.63 -8.97
N ALA A 362 11.47 31.08 -7.75
CA ALA A 362 11.92 29.71 -7.45
C ALA A 362 11.05 28.64 -8.14
N ALA A 363 9.74 28.88 -8.26
CA ALA A 363 8.81 28.06 -9.05
C ALA A 363 9.05 28.18 -10.57
N GLY A 364 9.67 29.26 -11.03
CA GLY A 364 9.95 29.53 -12.45
C GLY A 364 8.76 30.14 -13.20
N LEU A 365 7.85 30.83 -12.49
CA LEU A 365 6.61 31.35 -13.05
C LEU A 365 6.82 32.63 -13.89
N ASP A 366 5.91 32.81 -14.84
CA ASP A 366 5.72 34.07 -15.57
C ASP A 366 5.16 35.20 -14.66
N LYS A 367 4.77 36.34 -15.22
CA LYS A 367 4.16 37.46 -14.45
C LYS A 367 2.64 37.38 -14.34
N ASP A 368 2.01 36.52 -15.14
CA ASP A 368 0.56 36.45 -15.36
C ASP A 368 -0.11 35.24 -14.68
N TYR A 369 0.65 34.38 -13.98
CA TYR A 369 0.11 33.27 -13.17
C TYR A 369 -1.04 33.70 -12.24
N THR A 370 -1.00 34.91 -11.70
CA THR A 370 -2.06 35.47 -10.84
C THR A 370 -3.40 35.70 -11.56
N GLN A 371 -3.41 35.68 -12.90
CA GLN A 371 -4.61 35.79 -13.73
C GLN A 371 -5.27 34.42 -14.04
N ARG A 372 -4.58 33.30 -13.82
CA ARG A 372 -5.10 31.95 -14.09
C ARG A 372 -6.23 31.60 -13.13
N ASN A 373 -7.28 30.94 -13.63
CA ASN A 373 -8.45 30.54 -12.86
C ASN A 373 -8.33 29.08 -12.40
N TRP A 374 -7.72 28.86 -11.24
CA TRP A 374 -7.43 27.54 -10.65
C TRP A 374 -8.64 26.62 -10.40
N ALA A 375 -9.87 27.10 -10.62
CA ALA A 375 -11.10 26.30 -10.55
C ALA A 375 -11.60 25.82 -11.93
N LYS A 376 -10.93 26.20 -13.02
CA LYS A 376 -11.24 25.85 -14.41
C LYS A 376 -10.00 25.42 -15.19
N ASP A 377 -8.91 26.14 -14.99
CA ASP A 377 -7.63 25.92 -15.64
C ASP A 377 -6.91 24.80 -14.88
N SER A 378 -6.49 23.76 -15.61
CA SER A 378 -5.69 22.67 -15.04
C SER A 378 -4.21 23.07 -15.00
N PRO A 379 -3.42 22.64 -14.00
CA PRO A 379 -1.97 22.74 -14.02
C PRO A 379 -1.38 22.24 -15.33
N SER A 380 -0.42 22.98 -15.88
CA SER A 380 0.24 22.70 -17.15
C SER A 380 1.24 21.56 -17.03
N GLU A 381 1.96 21.54 -15.92
CA GLU A 381 3.11 20.68 -15.63
C GLU A 381 3.02 20.10 -14.22
N ALA A 382 3.87 19.11 -13.95
CA ALA A 382 4.03 18.50 -12.64
C ALA A 382 5.52 18.29 -12.32
N TYR A 383 5.88 18.40 -11.05
CA TYR A 383 7.27 18.33 -10.59
C TYR A 383 7.37 17.56 -9.27
N PHE A 384 8.45 16.78 -9.13
CA PHE A 384 8.81 16.11 -7.88
C PHE A 384 10.32 16.22 -7.63
N HIS A 385 10.70 16.83 -6.52
CA HIS A 385 12.10 16.96 -6.09
C HIS A 385 12.26 16.63 -4.61
N VAL A 386 13.50 16.38 -4.18
CA VAL A 386 13.83 15.97 -2.80
C VAL A 386 14.40 17.10 -1.92
N ASP A 387 14.73 18.26 -2.49
CA ASP A 387 15.10 19.46 -1.72
C ASP A 387 13.88 20.08 -1.00
N LEU A 388 14.15 20.78 0.11
CA LEU A 388 13.17 21.64 0.78
C LEU A 388 12.84 22.84 -0.14
N GLY A 389 11.59 22.96 -0.55
CA GLY A 389 11.12 24.03 -1.43
C GLY A 389 10.28 25.11 -0.72
N TYR A 390 9.69 25.97 -1.57
CA TYR A 390 8.96 27.17 -1.15
C TYR A 390 7.60 26.89 -0.50
N THR A 391 6.94 25.74 -0.74
CA THR A 391 5.65 25.39 -0.12
C THR A 391 5.73 25.46 1.41
N SER A 392 6.82 24.95 1.98
CA SER A 392 7.06 24.95 3.43
C SER A 392 6.95 26.34 4.08
N VAL A 393 7.39 27.38 3.36
CA VAL A 393 7.37 28.78 3.80
C VAL A 393 6.08 29.48 3.37
N LEU A 394 5.60 29.28 2.13
CA LEU A 394 4.36 29.91 1.64
C LEU A 394 3.14 29.53 2.48
N VAL A 395 3.06 28.30 2.96
CA VAL A 395 2.09 27.89 3.97
C VAL A 395 2.16 28.77 5.21
N SER A 396 3.37 29.02 5.71
CA SER A 396 3.58 29.88 6.87
C SER A 396 3.29 31.36 6.57
N VAL A 397 3.36 31.82 5.32
CA VAL A 397 2.87 33.14 4.92
C VAL A 397 1.35 33.18 5.02
N ILE A 398 0.66 32.22 4.40
CA ILE A 398 -0.81 32.13 4.36
C ILE A 398 -1.41 32.06 5.77
N ALA A 399 -0.79 31.31 6.67
CA ALA A 399 -1.25 31.15 8.04
C ALA A 399 -0.97 32.37 8.95
N ARG A 400 0.07 33.17 8.68
CA ARG A 400 0.54 34.23 9.60
C ARG A 400 0.18 35.63 9.14
N CYS A 401 0.42 35.96 7.87
CA CYS A 401 0.00 37.22 7.28
C CYS A 401 -1.54 37.33 7.31
N ARG A 402 -2.08 38.54 7.49
CA ARG A 402 -3.53 38.80 7.37
C ARG A 402 -3.93 39.47 6.06
N ASP A 403 -2.96 39.90 5.25
CA ASP A 403 -3.28 40.66 4.06
C ASP A 403 -3.97 39.78 3.00
N PRO A 404 -5.16 40.18 2.49
CA PRO A 404 -5.90 39.37 1.54
C PRO A 404 -5.19 39.20 0.19
N HIS A 405 -4.35 40.15 -0.24
CA HIS A 405 -3.63 40.10 -1.52
C HIS A 405 -2.39 39.21 -1.42
N VAL A 406 -1.54 39.41 -0.41
CA VAL A 406 -0.32 38.59 -0.21
C VAL A 406 -0.67 37.11 -0.06
N ARG A 407 -1.74 36.79 0.71
CA ARG A 407 -2.22 35.40 0.86
C ARG A 407 -2.76 34.81 -0.45
N ARG A 408 -3.57 35.56 -1.21
CA ARG A 408 -4.07 35.11 -2.52
C ARG A 408 -2.93 34.86 -3.50
N ARG A 409 -1.89 35.70 -3.51
CA ARG A 409 -0.68 35.49 -4.33
C ARG A 409 0.11 34.26 -3.90
N ALA A 410 0.30 34.04 -2.60
CA ALA A 410 0.95 32.83 -2.08
C ALA A 410 0.20 31.55 -2.51
N ILE A 411 -1.12 31.53 -2.38
CA ILE A 411 -1.98 30.43 -2.85
C ILE A 411 -1.84 30.25 -4.38
N ALA A 412 -1.80 31.33 -5.15
CA ALA A 412 -1.64 31.28 -6.61
C ALA A 412 -0.27 30.71 -7.06
N VAL A 413 0.82 30.97 -6.33
CA VAL A 413 2.12 30.30 -6.61
C VAL A 413 2.01 28.79 -6.35
N MET A 414 1.39 28.38 -5.23
CA MET A 414 1.27 26.97 -4.84
C MET A 414 0.26 26.14 -5.65
N LEU A 415 -0.66 26.81 -6.35
CA LEU A 415 -1.61 26.18 -7.28
C LEU A 415 -1.14 26.22 -8.74
N ALA A 416 -0.01 26.89 -9.03
CA ALA A 416 0.44 27.13 -10.39
C ALA A 416 0.70 25.86 -11.20
N GLU A 417 1.45 24.92 -10.60
CA GLU A 417 1.82 23.64 -11.21
C GLU A 417 1.72 22.52 -10.15
N ARG A 418 1.69 21.23 -10.57
CA ARG A 418 1.51 20.09 -9.65
C ARG A 418 2.82 19.69 -8.95
N VAL A 419 3.19 20.39 -7.87
CA VAL A 419 4.50 20.21 -7.19
C VAL A 419 4.43 19.34 -5.93
N GLN A 420 5.33 18.35 -5.85
CA GLN A 420 5.67 17.58 -4.65
C GLN A 420 7.11 17.93 -4.24
N GLU A 421 7.26 18.66 -3.14
CA GLU A 421 8.52 19.17 -2.60
C GLU A 421 8.97 18.29 -1.42
N GLY A 422 9.56 17.13 -1.75
CA GLY A 422 9.88 16.10 -0.78
C GLY A 422 8.63 15.67 -0.01
N VAL A 423 8.57 15.97 1.29
CA VAL A 423 7.42 15.65 2.15
C VAL A 423 6.21 16.58 1.96
N PHE A 424 6.39 17.76 1.35
CA PHE A 424 5.33 18.76 1.19
C PHE A 424 4.62 18.61 -0.16
N ASN A 425 3.29 18.47 -0.15
CA ASN A 425 2.49 18.55 -1.38
C ASN A 425 1.96 19.98 -1.56
N GLY A 426 2.36 20.68 -2.63
CA GLY A 426 2.02 22.09 -2.86
C GLY A 426 0.52 22.31 -3.01
N THR A 427 -0.13 21.57 -3.92
CA THR A 427 -1.56 21.72 -4.23
C THR A 427 -2.46 21.47 -3.01
N GLN A 428 -2.15 20.48 -2.18
CA GLN A 428 -2.94 20.15 -0.98
C GLN A 428 -2.69 21.15 0.15
N SER A 429 -1.44 21.53 0.37
CA SER A 429 -1.08 22.59 1.32
C SER A 429 -1.78 23.92 0.97
N ALA A 430 -1.89 24.23 -0.33
CA ALA A 430 -2.58 25.41 -0.83
C ALA A 430 -4.09 25.37 -0.55
N ARG A 431 -4.74 24.21 -0.70
CA ARG A 431 -6.18 24.04 -0.37
C ARG A 431 -6.43 24.25 1.12
N VAL A 432 -5.62 23.66 1.99
CA VAL A 432 -5.75 23.83 3.45
C VAL A 432 -5.49 25.29 3.85
N GLY A 433 -4.48 25.95 3.26
CA GLY A 433 -4.21 27.38 3.46
C GLY A 433 -5.31 28.29 2.93
N ALA A 434 -5.88 28.01 1.76
CA ALA A 434 -7.04 28.71 1.22
C ALA A 434 -8.26 28.57 2.14
N LYS A 435 -8.46 27.40 2.76
CA LYS A 435 -9.54 27.20 3.72
C LYS A 435 -9.35 27.96 5.03
N VAL A 436 -8.11 28.08 5.52
CA VAL A 436 -7.78 29.01 6.62
C VAL A 436 -8.18 30.44 6.23
N MET A 437 -7.73 30.92 5.06
CA MET A 437 -8.05 32.26 4.58
C MET A 437 -9.56 32.51 4.47
N GLU A 438 -10.30 31.56 3.88
CA GLU A 438 -11.76 31.62 3.74
C GLU A 438 -12.46 31.75 5.10
N LEU A 439 -12.08 30.92 6.08
CA LEU A 439 -12.70 30.90 7.40
C LEU A 439 -12.38 32.17 8.21
N GLU A 440 -11.16 32.70 8.11
CA GLU A 440 -10.78 33.96 8.76
C GLU A 440 -11.51 35.17 8.13
N GLU A 441 -11.62 35.20 6.81
CA GLU A 441 -12.32 36.27 6.08
C GLU A 441 -13.83 36.22 6.34
N ALA A 442 -14.45 35.04 6.33
CA ALA A 442 -15.87 34.87 6.69
C ALA A 442 -16.16 35.26 8.15
N ARG A 443 -15.28 34.93 9.09
CA ARG A 443 -15.42 35.32 10.51
C ARG A 443 -15.15 36.80 10.79
N SER A 444 -14.63 37.56 9.82
CA SER A 444 -14.46 39.02 9.96
C SER A 444 -15.80 39.79 9.98
N GLY A 445 -16.87 39.19 9.45
CA GLY A 445 -18.20 39.82 9.33
C GLY A 445 -18.29 40.93 8.27
N ARG A 446 -17.26 41.14 7.44
CA ARG A 446 -17.18 42.22 6.44
C ARG A 446 -16.39 41.80 5.20
N GLU A 447 -16.37 42.67 4.19
CA GLU A 447 -15.42 42.57 3.09
C GLU A 447 -13.99 42.86 3.60
N VAL A 448 -13.07 41.91 3.43
CA VAL A 448 -11.67 42.05 3.87
C VAL A 448 -10.85 42.67 2.75
N ARG A 449 -10.33 43.89 2.98
CA ARG A 449 -9.49 44.61 2.02
C ARG A 449 -8.05 44.78 2.50
N CYS A 450 -7.80 44.69 3.80
CA CYS A 450 -6.47 44.76 4.40
C CYS A 450 -6.37 43.90 5.68
N SER A 451 -5.15 43.72 6.20
CA SER A 451 -4.87 42.99 7.44
C SER A 451 -5.71 43.40 8.66
N ARG A 452 -6.15 44.66 8.73
CA ARG A 452 -6.96 45.21 9.84
C ARG A 452 -8.43 44.78 9.79
N ASP A 453 -8.89 44.21 8.68
CA ASP A 453 -10.28 43.79 8.55
C ASP A 453 -10.56 42.46 9.28
N ILE A 454 -9.54 41.60 9.41
CA ILE A 454 -9.62 40.34 10.16
C ILE A 454 -9.23 40.60 11.63
N PRO A 455 -10.17 40.53 12.59
CA PRO A 455 -9.87 40.73 14.00
C PRO A 455 -9.14 39.51 14.60
N GLN A 456 -8.64 39.65 15.82
CA GLN A 456 -7.77 38.65 16.45
C GLN A 456 -8.49 37.31 16.69
N GLU A 457 -9.75 37.37 17.07
CA GLU A 457 -10.66 36.26 17.38
C GLU A 457 -11.15 35.49 16.15
N ALA A 458 -11.05 36.09 14.95
CA ALA A 458 -11.35 35.43 13.69
C ALA A 458 -10.22 34.49 13.22
N ARG A 459 -9.02 34.61 13.79
CA ARG A 459 -7.82 33.85 13.37
C ARG A 459 -7.91 32.37 13.72
N VAL A 460 -7.51 31.51 12.78
CA VAL A 460 -7.37 30.06 13.05
C VAL A 460 -6.20 29.84 14.01
N ARG A 461 -6.44 29.13 15.10
CA ARG A 461 -5.47 28.86 16.18
C ARG A 461 -4.90 27.45 16.13
N THR A 462 -5.72 26.47 15.75
CA THR A 462 -5.30 25.07 15.59
C THR A 462 -5.95 24.47 14.35
N ILE A 463 -5.22 23.69 13.57
CA ILE A 463 -5.77 22.82 12.53
C ILE A 463 -5.44 21.41 12.98
N ARG A 464 -6.47 20.66 13.37
CA ARG A 464 -6.35 19.26 13.78
C ARG A 464 -6.84 18.38 12.64
N VAL A 465 -6.13 17.29 12.40
CA VAL A 465 -6.47 16.31 11.37
C VAL A 465 -6.69 14.97 12.04
N HIS A 466 -7.89 14.44 11.86
CA HIS A 466 -8.33 13.15 12.36
C HIS A 466 -8.57 12.22 11.19
N LEU A 467 -7.79 11.14 11.11
CA LEU A 467 -7.95 10.11 10.11
C LEU A 467 -9.12 9.21 10.51
N LEU A 468 -10.02 8.89 9.57
CA LEU A 468 -11.30 8.25 9.84
C LEU A 468 -11.56 7.05 8.92
N GLY A 469 -12.15 6.01 9.51
CA GLY A 469 -12.57 4.79 8.82
C GLY A 469 -11.41 3.83 8.51
N PRO A 470 -11.69 2.72 7.79
CA PRO A 470 -10.67 1.78 7.37
C PRO A 470 -9.60 2.46 6.51
N GLU A 471 -8.34 2.11 6.75
CA GLU A 471 -7.16 2.58 5.99
C GLU A 471 -7.04 4.11 5.87
N ASN A 472 -7.55 4.85 6.87
CA ASN A 472 -7.52 6.31 6.90
C ASN A 472 -8.20 6.98 5.69
N LYS A 473 -9.07 6.25 4.95
CA LYS A 473 -9.63 6.66 3.65
C LYS A 473 -10.58 7.88 3.70
N LYS A 474 -10.97 8.35 4.88
CA LYS A 474 -11.61 9.66 5.10
C LYS A 474 -10.81 10.47 6.10
N VAL A 475 -10.86 11.79 5.98
CA VAL A 475 -10.15 12.69 6.89
C VAL A 475 -11.07 13.81 7.34
N LYS A 476 -11.19 13.96 8.66
CA LYS A 476 -11.87 15.08 9.31
C LYS A 476 -10.86 16.15 9.67
N MET A 477 -11.04 17.36 9.14
CA MET A 477 -10.23 18.52 9.50
C MET A 477 -11.02 19.40 10.47
N VAL A 478 -10.40 19.83 11.55
CA VAL A 478 -11.00 20.66 12.60
C VAL A 478 -10.18 21.93 12.77
N TYR A 479 -10.75 23.05 12.35
CA TYR A 479 -10.19 24.39 12.45
C TYR A 479 -10.69 25.02 13.74
N GLY A 480 -9.82 25.10 14.76
CA GLY A 480 -10.11 25.67 16.07
C GLY A 480 -9.72 27.14 16.17
N PHE A 481 -10.53 27.93 16.86
CA PHE A 481 -10.36 29.37 17.07
C PHE A 481 -10.29 29.66 18.59
N ASP A 482 -10.16 30.93 19.00
CA ASP A 482 -10.27 31.30 20.42
C ASP A 482 -11.66 30.98 20.99
N GLN A 483 -12.70 31.02 20.14
CA GLN A 483 -14.06 30.60 20.46
C GLN A 483 -14.60 29.67 19.37
N GLY A 484 -14.89 28.44 19.79
CA GLY A 484 -15.43 27.38 18.94
C GLY A 484 -14.45 26.84 17.90
N TYR A 485 -15.00 26.04 16.99
CA TYR A 485 -14.28 25.39 15.90
C TYR A 485 -15.15 25.33 14.64
N TRP A 486 -14.60 24.82 13.54
CA TRP A 486 -15.30 24.48 12.31
C TRP A 486 -14.74 23.16 11.77
N GLU A 487 -15.57 22.34 11.13
CA GLU A 487 -15.20 20.99 10.67
C GLU A 487 -15.52 20.75 9.19
N GLU A 488 -14.66 20.00 8.49
CA GLU A 488 -14.97 19.39 7.20
C GLU A 488 -14.53 17.92 7.13
N TYR A 489 -15.14 17.18 6.21
CA TYR A 489 -14.91 15.75 5.98
C TYR A 489 -14.51 15.53 4.52
N ASN A 490 -13.22 15.33 4.30
CA ASN A 490 -12.64 15.10 2.98
C ASN A 490 -12.40 13.60 2.75
N ASN A 491 -12.47 13.16 1.49
CA ASN A 491 -11.91 11.86 1.12
C ASN A 491 -10.37 11.95 1.21
N CYS A 492 -9.71 10.89 1.67
CA CYS A 492 -8.27 10.94 1.93
C CYS A 492 -7.46 11.03 0.63
N ILE A 493 -6.92 12.22 0.38
CA ILE A 493 -5.86 12.45 -0.60
C ILE A 493 -4.86 13.40 0.07
N GLN A 494 -3.66 12.90 0.42
CA GLN A 494 -2.45 13.67 0.76
C GLN A 494 -2.65 14.99 1.54
N LEU A 495 -3.16 14.94 2.77
CA LEU A 495 -3.30 16.15 3.60
C LEU A 495 -1.98 16.51 4.33
N ALA A 496 -1.16 17.32 3.65
CA ALA A 496 -0.09 18.06 4.31
C ALA A 496 -0.70 19.16 5.19
N VAL A 497 -0.50 19.07 6.51
CA VAL A 497 -1.01 20.04 7.48
C VAL A 497 0.00 21.16 7.66
N LEU A 498 -0.50 22.37 7.91
CA LEU A 498 0.32 23.57 7.93
C LEU A 498 1.30 23.53 9.13
N PRO A 499 2.62 23.79 8.95
CA PRO A 499 3.56 23.92 10.06
C PRO A 499 3.08 24.89 11.15
N ASN A 500 3.40 24.57 12.42
CA ASN A 500 2.90 25.22 13.65
C ASN A 500 1.44 24.87 14.04
N PHE A 501 0.74 23.94 13.35
CA PHE A 501 -0.61 23.50 13.73
C PHE A 501 -0.65 21.99 14.08
N THR A 502 -1.29 21.66 15.21
CA THR A 502 -1.23 20.32 15.82
C THR A 502 -2.14 19.30 15.12
N ILE A 503 -1.55 18.39 14.33
CA ILE A 503 -2.19 17.10 14.03
C ILE A 503 -2.40 16.34 15.33
N ILE A 504 -3.60 15.77 15.51
CA ILE A 504 -3.89 14.84 16.60
C ILE A 504 -4.27 13.51 15.95
N HIS A 505 -3.28 12.64 15.79
CA HIS A 505 -3.53 11.21 15.70
C HIS A 505 -4.36 10.83 16.94
N SER A 506 -5.53 10.24 16.73
CA SER A 506 -6.49 9.97 17.80
C SER A 506 -6.15 8.69 18.56
N ASP A 507 -4.94 8.64 19.12
CA ASP A 507 -4.62 7.71 20.19
C ASP A 507 -5.48 8.06 21.40
N PHE A 508 -6.43 7.20 21.75
CA PHE A 508 -7.48 7.50 22.73
C PHE A 508 -7.00 7.35 24.19
N HIS A 509 -5.77 7.79 24.48
CA HIS A 509 -5.17 7.76 25.81
C HIS A 509 -5.20 9.13 26.50
N LYS A 510 -6.33 9.40 27.17
CA LYS A 510 -6.37 10.30 28.32
C LYS A 510 -7.06 9.67 29.52
N THR A 511 -6.23 9.15 30.42
CA THR A 511 -6.32 9.33 31.87
C THR A 511 -7.69 9.79 32.43
N SER A 512 -8.40 8.85 33.05
CA SER A 512 -9.31 9.17 34.16
C SER A 512 -8.77 8.53 35.45
N HIS A 513 -8.59 9.34 36.50
CA HIS A 513 -8.36 8.82 37.84
C HIS A 513 -9.72 8.45 38.44
N MET A 514 -9.89 7.19 38.87
CA MET A 514 -10.95 6.84 39.80
C MET A 514 -10.46 5.80 40.82
N SER A 515 -11.12 5.77 41.98
CA SER A 515 -10.54 5.21 43.22
C SER A 515 -10.54 3.69 43.27
N LEU A 516 -9.49 3.14 43.89
CA LEU A 516 -9.47 1.76 44.34
C LEU A 516 -10.59 1.51 45.37
N THR A 517 -11.44 0.53 45.11
CA THR A 517 -12.13 -0.23 46.16
C THR A 517 -12.04 -1.70 45.80
N SER A 518 -11.52 -2.52 46.72
CA SER A 518 -11.34 -3.95 46.51
C SER A 518 -12.57 -4.72 46.99
N THR A 519 -12.92 -5.80 46.28
CA THR A 519 -13.74 -6.87 46.86
C THR A 519 -13.26 -8.20 46.29
N LEU A 520 -12.54 -8.96 47.12
CA LEU A 520 -12.22 -10.36 46.86
C LEU A 520 -13.45 -11.21 47.15
N LEU A 521 -13.77 -12.12 46.24
CA LEU A 521 -14.47 -13.41 46.41
C LEU A 521 -14.36 -14.11 45.03
N SER A 522 -14.32 -15.41 44.84
CA SER A 522 -14.00 -16.60 45.63
C SER A 522 -14.24 -17.74 44.64
N THR A 523 -13.32 -18.70 44.53
CA THR A 523 -13.45 -19.78 43.54
C THR A 523 -14.58 -20.74 43.90
N THR A 524 -15.40 -21.11 42.91
CA THR A 524 -16.19 -22.36 42.98
C THR A 524 -16.38 -22.94 41.58
N THR A 525 -16.18 -24.25 41.44
CA THR A 525 -16.16 -24.94 40.14
C THR A 525 -17.48 -25.67 39.91
N THR A 526 -18.28 -25.21 38.94
CA THR A 526 -19.47 -25.91 38.44
C THR A 526 -19.58 -25.79 36.92
N ALA A 527 -20.40 -26.63 36.29
CA ALA A 527 -20.49 -26.82 34.85
C ALA A 527 -20.57 -25.52 34.03
N SER A 528 -19.92 -25.53 32.85
CA SER A 528 -19.82 -24.38 31.96
C SER A 528 -21.20 -23.93 31.46
N ALA A 529 -21.70 -22.83 32.01
CA ALA A 529 -22.40 -21.85 31.17
C ALA A 529 -21.42 -21.37 30.07
N MET A 530 -21.94 -20.91 28.94
CA MET A 530 -21.11 -20.17 27.99
C MET A 530 -20.88 -18.76 28.56
N THR A 531 -19.65 -18.25 28.43
CA THR A 531 -19.34 -16.87 28.81
C THR A 531 -20.09 -15.93 27.88
N GLU A 532 -21.07 -15.18 28.41
CA GLU A 532 -21.75 -14.13 27.66
C GLU A 532 -20.84 -12.91 27.54
N PHE A 533 -20.73 -12.36 26.33
CA PHE A 533 -19.94 -11.16 26.05
C PHE A 533 -20.84 -10.06 25.49
N THR A 534 -20.71 -8.85 26.04
CA THR A 534 -21.19 -7.63 25.38
C THR A 534 -20.24 -7.25 24.24
N ILE A 535 -20.75 -6.55 23.23
CA ILE A 535 -19.90 -5.91 22.20
C ILE A 535 -18.84 -5.01 22.89
N PRO A 536 -17.54 -5.10 22.53
CA PRO A 536 -16.50 -4.27 23.13
C PRO A 536 -16.70 -2.78 22.86
N ASN A 537 -16.38 -1.92 23.84
CA ASN A 537 -16.60 -0.47 23.74
C ASN A 537 -15.81 0.23 22.62
N CYS A 538 -14.77 -0.42 22.08
CA CYS A 538 -14.01 0.08 20.92
C CYS A 538 -14.67 -0.26 19.56
N ALA A 539 -15.69 -1.13 19.55
CA ALA A 539 -16.47 -1.43 18.35
C ALA A 539 -17.50 -0.33 18.07
N ILE A 540 -17.57 0.09 16.81
CA ILE A 540 -18.46 1.13 16.28
C ILE A 540 -19.33 0.61 15.11
N GLY A 541 -19.03 -0.58 14.62
CA GLY A 541 -19.58 -1.19 13.41
C GLY A 541 -20.28 -2.53 13.63
N LEU A 542 -20.33 -3.06 14.86
CA LEU A 542 -21.05 -4.30 15.19
C LEU A 542 -22.48 -4.03 15.70
N ARG A 543 -23.37 -5.01 15.52
CA ARG A 543 -24.64 -5.12 16.26
C ARG A 543 -24.86 -6.56 16.76
N GLU A 544 -25.67 -6.72 17.79
CA GLU A 544 -26.09 -8.03 18.29
C GLU A 544 -27.15 -8.64 17.37
N ILE A 545 -27.12 -9.96 17.23
CA ILE A 545 -28.10 -10.74 16.48
C ILE A 545 -29.21 -11.20 17.44
N ASP A 546 -30.46 -11.07 17.03
CA ASP A 546 -31.61 -11.55 17.80
C ASP A 546 -31.46 -13.06 18.11
N PRO A 547 -31.46 -13.48 19.40
CA PRO A 547 -31.26 -14.88 19.78
C PRO A 547 -32.29 -15.86 19.20
N SER A 548 -33.46 -15.38 18.75
CA SER A 548 -34.47 -16.22 18.07
C SER A 548 -34.08 -16.64 16.65
N LEU A 549 -33.06 -16.00 16.06
CA LEU A 549 -32.48 -16.38 14.76
C LEU A 549 -31.36 -17.42 14.90
N LEU A 550 -30.85 -17.64 16.11
CA LEU A 550 -29.69 -18.49 16.38
C LEU A 550 -30.10 -19.91 16.80
N ASP A 551 -29.26 -20.91 16.49
CA ASP A 551 -29.39 -22.24 17.09
C ASP A 551 -28.74 -22.26 18.49
N LEU A 552 -29.59 -22.26 19.51
CA LEU A 552 -29.20 -22.24 20.93
C LEU A 552 -29.10 -23.63 21.57
N ARG A 553 -29.24 -24.73 20.81
CA ARG A 553 -29.15 -26.10 21.36
C ARG A 553 -27.77 -26.41 21.94
N PRO A 554 -27.62 -27.35 22.88
CA PRO A 554 -26.32 -27.82 23.36
C PRO A 554 -25.40 -28.30 22.22
N ASP A 555 -24.09 -28.11 22.36
CA ASP A 555 -23.10 -28.59 21.37
C ASP A 555 -23.28 -30.09 21.06
N SER A 556 -23.67 -30.91 22.04
CA SER A 556 -23.92 -32.35 21.85
C SER A 556 -25.06 -32.66 20.87
N GLU A 557 -26.11 -31.84 20.83
CA GLU A 557 -27.22 -32.03 19.88
C GLU A 557 -26.84 -31.58 18.47
N ILE A 558 -26.12 -30.47 18.37
CA ILE A 558 -25.57 -29.98 17.09
C ILE A 558 -24.59 -31.01 16.51
N ILE A 559 -23.70 -31.56 17.33
CA ILE A 559 -22.74 -32.60 16.92
C ILE A 559 -23.46 -33.89 16.52
N ALA A 560 -24.51 -34.31 17.23
CA ALA A 560 -25.31 -35.48 16.87
C ALA A 560 -26.05 -35.29 15.53
N GLN A 561 -26.63 -34.12 15.28
CA GLN A 561 -27.24 -33.80 13.99
C GLN A 561 -26.19 -33.79 12.86
N LEU A 562 -25.03 -33.17 13.07
CA LEU A 562 -23.92 -33.16 12.11
C LEU A 562 -23.35 -34.54 11.77
N GLN A 563 -23.71 -35.60 12.52
CA GLN A 563 -23.29 -36.99 12.30
C GLN A 563 -24.42 -37.91 11.80
N THR A 564 -25.60 -37.36 11.47
CA THR A 564 -26.73 -38.12 10.96
C THR A 564 -27.17 -37.60 9.60
N TYR A 565 -27.59 -38.51 8.71
CA TYR A 565 -28.10 -38.13 7.40
C TYR A 565 -29.38 -37.31 7.58
N GLN A 566 -29.38 -36.07 7.07
CA GLN A 566 -30.54 -35.21 7.02
C GLN A 566 -31.09 -35.20 5.58
N PRO A 567 -32.39 -35.41 5.33
CA PRO A 567 -32.97 -35.27 4.00
C PRO A 567 -32.69 -33.89 3.38
N ILE A 568 -32.67 -33.81 2.04
CA ILE A 568 -32.50 -32.55 1.31
C ILE A 568 -33.89 -32.04 0.91
N THR A 569 -34.33 -30.96 1.57
CA THR A 569 -35.68 -30.40 1.43
C THR A 569 -35.71 -29.02 0.78
N SER A 570 -34.55 -28.37 0.64
CA SER A 570 -34.38 -27.07 -0.02
C SER A 570 -32.97 -26.94 -0.59
N GLU A 571 -32.72 -25.85 -1.33
CA GLU A 571 -31.38 -25.49 -1.80
C GLU A 571 -30.49 -24.82 -0.70
N LYS A 572 -31.03 -24.47 0.48
CA LYS A 572 -30.26 -23.85 1.59
C LYS A 572 -29.41 -24.88 2.35
N ASN A 573 -28.38 -25.37 1.68
CA ASN A 573 -27.39 -26.32 2.21
C ASN A 573 -26.02 -25.65 2.35
N VAL A 574 -25.35 -25.80 3.49
CA VAL A 574 -23.91 -25.49 3.61
C VAL A 574 -23.13 -26.79 3.49
N TRP A 575 -22.36 -26.92 2.43
CA TRP A 575 -21.58 -28.11 2.12
C TRP A 575 -20.12 -27.93 2.54
N ALA A 576 -19.62 -28.86 3.34
CA ALA A 576 -18.21 -28.95 3.72
C ALA A 576 -17.77 -30.41 3.75
N VAL A 577 -16.47 -30.68 3.54
CA VAL A 577 -15.90 -32.04 3.61
C VAL A 577 -14.87 -32.15 4.73
N TRP A 578 -14.88 -33.30 5.41
CA TRP A 578 -13.72 -33.83 6.10
C TRP A 578 -13.64 -35.34 5.84
N ASP A 579 -12.58 -35.79 5.18
CA ASP A 579 -12.43 -37.17 4.68
C ASP A 579 -12.71 -38.26 5.73
N LYS A 580 -12.33 -37.96 6.98
CA LYS A 580 -12.44 -38.84 8.16
C LYS A 580 -13.57 -38.44 9.14
N GLY A 581 -14.52 -37.61 8.72
CA GLY A 581 -15.69 -37.22 9.52
C GLY A 581 -15.38 -36.32 10.73
N PHE A 582 -16.44 -35.95 11.48
CA PHE A 582 -16.38 -34.87 12.48
C PHE A 582 -15.30 -35.05 13.56
N TYR A 583 -15.23 -36.21 14.22
CA TYR A 583 -14.31 -36.42 15.34
C TYR A 583 -12.82 -36.47 14.94
N ALA A 584 -12.50 -36.71 13.67
CA ALA A 584 -11.13 -36.66 13.15
C ALA A 584 -10.69 -35.26 12.69
N MET A 585 -11.55 -34.25 12.85
CA MET A 585 -11.29 -32.87 12.49
C MET A 585 -10.56 -32.13 13.62
N TYR A 586 -9.64 -31.22 13.29
CA TYR A 586 -9.02 -30.32 14.28
C TYR A 586 -10.11 -29.55 15.05
N SER A 587 -10.00 -29.47 16.37
CA SER A 587 -11.04 -28.90 17.23
C SER A 587 -11.35 -27.42 16.96
N SER A 588 -10.35 -26.65 16.48
CA SER A 588 -10.57 -25.29 15.96
C SER A 588 -11.56 -25.27 14.78
N HIS A 589 -11.52 -26.26 13.88
CA HIS A 589 -12.47 -26.39 12.78
C HIS A 589 -13.81 -26.98 13.26
N GLN A 590 -13.81 -27.92 14.22
CA GLN A 590 -15.06 -28.41 14.84
C GLN A 590 -15.88 -27.25 15.44
N ARG A 591 -15.21 -26.34 16.18
CA ARG A 591 -15.82 -25.11 16.71
C ARG A 591 -16.30 -24.18 15.58
N THR A 592 -15.61 -24.11 14.44
CA THR A 592 -16.07 -23.36 13.26
C THR A 592 -17.38 -23.92 12.71
N VAL A 593 -17.48 -25.24 12.49
CA VAL A 593 -18.68 -25.90 11.95
C VAL A 593 -19.86 -25.80 12.93
N ILE A 594 -19.63 -25.94 14.24
CA ILE A 594 -20.66 -25.68 15.27
C ILE A 594 -21.14 -24.23 15.20
N ASN A 595 -20.22 -23.26 15.14
CA ASN A 595 -20.57 -21.84 15.06
C ASN A 595 -21.38 -21.50 13.78
N TRP A 596 -21.19 -22.20 12.67
CA TRP A 596 -22.06 -22.06 11.50
C TRP A 596 -23.51 -22.49 11.78
N VAL A 597 -23.71 -23.65 12.43
CA VAL A 597 -25.06 -24.10 12.81
C VAL A 597 -25.72 -23.08 13.75
N ARG A 598 -24.98 -22.57 14.74
CA ARG A 598 -25.47 -21.52 15.64
C ARG A 598 -25.85 -20.25 14.91
N ARG A 599 -24.99 -19.74 14.04
CA ARG A 599 -25.16 -18.45 13.34
C ARG A 599 -26.27 -18.46 12.29
N LEU A 600 -26.47 -19.58 11.59
CA LEU A 600 -27.43 -19.69 10.48
C LEU A 600 -28.82 -20.18 10.92
N GLY A 601 -28.89 -20.70 12.15
CA GLY A 601 -30.13 -21.15 12.78
C GLY A 601 -30.82 -22.28 12.00
N PRO A 602 -32.13 -22.47 12.21
CA PRO A 602 -32.91 -23.49 11.50
C PRO A 602 -33.15 -23.16 10.01
N SER A 603 -32.65 -22.03 9.51
CA SER A 603 -32.89 -21.59 8.13
C SER A 603 -31.95 -22.24 7.10
N TRP A 604 -30.84 -22.83 7.55
CA TRP A 604 -29.84 -23.52 6.72
C TRP A 604 -29.53 -24.92 7.26
N THR A 605 -29.33 -25.90 6.38
CA THR A 605 -28.81 -27.21 6.79
C THR A 605 -27.30 -27.28 6.55
N VAL A 606 -26.51 -27.29 7.63
CA VAL A 606 -25.05 -27.52 7.57
C VAL A 606 -24.78 -29.02 7.43
N ARG A 607 -23.95 -29.39 6.45
CA ARG A 607 -23.67 -30.78 6.05
C ARG A 607 -22.18 -31.01 5.99
N LEU A 608 -21.65 -31.75 6.96
CA LEU A 608 -20.28 -32.23 6.94
C LEU A 608 -20.23 -33.62 6.28
N VAL A 609 -19.77 -33.65 5.04
CA VAL A 609 -19.64 -34.86 4.21
C VAL A 609 -18.28 -35.53 4.47
N ASP A 610 -18.26 -36.86 4.42
CA ASP A 610 -17.05 -37.67 4.58
C ASP A 610 -16.90 -38.73 3.47
N PHE A 611 -15.78 -39.46 3.50
CA PHE A 611 -15.49 -40.55 2.57
C PHE A 611 -15.45 -41.93 3.28
N ILE A 612 -16.00 -42.03 4.49
CA ILE A 612 -16.03 -43.24 5.32
C ILE A 612 -17.12 -44.18 4.80
N GLU A 613 -16.75 -45.43 4.56
CA GLU A 613 -17.68 -46.44 4.06
C GLU A 613 -18.71 -46.83 5.12
N GLY A 614 -19.99 -46.83 4.76
CA GLY A 614 -21.09 -47.02 5.71
C GLY A 614 -21.43 -45.82 6.59
N SER A 615 -20.73 -44.68 6.44
CA SER A 615 -21.14 -43.43 7.12
C SER A 615 -22.48 -42.93 6.58
N PRO A 616 -23.39 -42.43 7.43
CA PRO A 616 -24.58 -41.72 6.97
C PRO A 616 -24.23 -40.44 6.18
N ASN A 617 -23.05 -39.86 6.40
CA ASN A 617 -22.55 -38.68 5.71
C ASN A 617 -21.57 -38.98 4.56
N ASN A 618 -21.48 -40.24 4.12
CA ASN A 618 -20.67 -40.58 2.96
C ASN A 618 -21.12 -39.79 1.71
N ILE A 619 -20.16 -39.28 0.94
CA ILE A 619 -20.39 -38.55 -0.32
C ILE A 619 -21.40 -39.23 -1.27
N PHE A 620 -21.39 -40.57 -1.36
CA PHE A 620 -22.26 -41.34 -2.26
C PHE A 620 -23.73 -41.46 -1.78
N ASN A 621 -24.04 -40.98 -0.57
CA ASN A 621 -25.43 -40.79 -0.10
C ASN A 621 -26.04 -39.47 -0.63
N TYR A 622 -25.22 -38.60 -1.22
CA TYR A 622 -25.60 -37.28 -1.71
C TYR A 622 -25.44 -37.14 -3.23
N VAL A 623 -24.43 -37.77 -3.85
CA VAL A 623 -24.11 -37.64 -5.29
C VAL A 623 -23.68 -38.97 -5.92
N GLY A 624 -24.01 -39.16 -7.20
CA GLY A 624 -23.69 -40.38 -7.96
C GLY A 624 -22.19 -40.64 -8.14
N LYS A 625 -21.79 -41.91 -8.32
CA LYS A 625 -20.38 -42.30 -8.52
C LYS A 625 -19.80 -41.82 -9.86
N ASP A 626 -20.66 -41.63 -10.85
CA ASP A 626 -20.40 -41.14 -12.21
C ASP A 626 -19.94 -39.67 -12.25
N TRP A 627 -20.20 -38.90 -11.19
CA TRP A 627 -19.59 -37.58 -10.99
C TRP A 627 -18.07 -37.65 -10.77
N PHE A 628 -17.51 -38.78 -10.38
CA PHE A 628 -16.12 -38.88 -9.91
C PHE A 628 -15.19 -39.62 -10.90
N PRO A 629 -13.90 -39.27 -10.95
CA PRO A 629 -12.92 -40.08 -11.66
C PRO A 629 -12.69 -41.41 -10.94
N GLU A 630 -12.30 -42.45 -11.68
CA GLU A 630 -12.11 -43.81 -11.16
C GLU A 630 -11.19 -43.86 -9.93
N THR A 631 -10.13 -43.05 -9.92
CA THR A 631 -9.18 -42.96 -8.78
C THR A 631 -9.86 -42.55 -7.46
N PHE A 632 -10.87 -41.67 -7.51
CA PHE A 632 -11.64 -41.28 -6.33
C PHE A 632 -12.59 -42.42 -5.90
N VAL A 633 -13.32 -43.00 -6.85
CA VAL A 633 -14.29 -44.09 -6.58
C VAL A 633 -13.60 -45.33 -6.00
N ASN A 634 -12.40 -45.65 -6.48
CA ASN A 634 -11.59 -46.80 -6.04
C ASN A 634 -10.67 -46.47 -4.85
N LYS A 635 -10.75 -45.25 -4.27
CA LYS A 635 -9.90 -44.79 -3.15
C LYS A 635 -8.38 -44.91 -3.44
N ALA A 636 -7.99 -44.70 -4.70
CA ALA A 636 -6.64 -44.86 -5.23
C ALA A 636 -5.86 -43.53 -5.38
N MET A 637 -6.39 -42.42 -4.86
CA MET A 637 -5.71 -41.13 -4.88
C MET A 637 -4.50 -41.11 -3.93
N ASP A 638 -3.38 -40.57 -4.40
CA ASP A 638 -2.11 -40.50 -3.64
C ASP A 638 -1.50 -39.08 -3.60
N GLY A 639 -0.34 -38.96 -2.96
CA GLY A 639 0.37 -37.70 -2.77
C GLY A 639 0.01 -36.95 -1.49
N LYS A 640 0.84 -35.97 -1.13
CA LYS A 640 0.79 -35.20 0.13
C LYS A 640 -0.55 -34.49 0.39
N HIS A 641 -1.29 -34.17 -0.68
CA HIS A 641 -2.48 -33.33 -0.65
C HIS A 641 -3.77 -34.04 -1.11
N ALA A 642 -3.75 -35.37 -1.28
CA ALA A 642 -4.89 -36.16 -1.72
C ALA A 642 -6.23 -35.86 -1.00
N PRO A 643 -6.28 -35.62 0.34
CA PRO A 643 -7.55 -35.28 1.00
C PRO A 643 -8.10 -33.90 0.61
N GLN A 644 -7.23 -32.93 0.28
CA GLN A 644 -7.67 -31.63 -0.25
C GLN A 644 -8.22 -31.80 -1.66
N HIS A 645 -7.49 -32.51 -2.53
CA HIS A 645 -7.91 -32.76 -3.91
C HIS A 645 -9.17 -33.64 -4.03
N ALA A 646 -9.40 -34.54 -3.07
CA ALA A 646 -10.65 -35.29 -2.96
C ALA A 646 -11.83 -34.37 -2.54
N ALA A 647 -11.61 -33.38 -1.68
CA ALA A 647 -12.61 -32.35 -1.38
C ALA A 647 -12.84 -31.42 -2.60
N ASP A 648 -11.81 -31.12 -3.38
CA ASP A 648 -11.90 -30.33 -4.62
C ASP A 648 -12.78 -31.03 -5.67
N LEU A 649 -12.72 -32.36 -5.77
CA LEU A 649 -13.62 -33.19 -6.59
C LEU A 649 -15.05 -33.29 -6.01
N ALA A 650 -15.20 -33.27 -4.69
CA ALA A 650 -16.52 -33.43 -4.04
C ALA A 650 -17.39 -32.17 -4.08
N ARG A 651 -16.79 -30.96 -4.10
CA ARG A 651 -17.57 -29.72 -3.90
C ARG A 651 -18.54 -29.37 -5.01
N LEU A 652 -18.16 -29.56 -6.28
CA LEU A 652 -18.95 -29.10 -7.42
C LEU A 652 -20.19 -29.98 -7.68
N PRO A 653 -20.12 -31.33 -7.61
CA PRO A 653 -21.31 -32.19 -7.70
C PRO A 653 -22.37 -31.89 -6.63
N LEU A 654 -21.96 -31.66 -5.38
CA LEU A 654 -22.86 -31.32 -4.27
C LEU A 654 -23.63 -30.02 -4.53
N ILE A 655 -22.95 -29.00 -5.03
CA ILE A 655 -23.54 -27.70 -5.38
C ILE A 655 -24.39 -27.80 -6.66
N TYR A 656 -24.00 -28.63 -7.64
CA TYR A 656 -24.79 -28.81 -8.86
C TYR A 656 -26.12 -29.53 -8.59
N GLU A 657 -26.12 -30.67 -7.92
CA GLU A 657 -27.34 -31.47 -7.68
C GLU A 657 -28.31 -30.76 -6.71
N HIS A 658 -27.78 -30.14 -5.65
CA HIS A 658 -28.58 -29.69 -4.50
C HIS A 658 -28.58 -28.19 -4.24
N GLY A 659 -27.70 -27.43 -4.90
CA GLY A 659 -27.50 -26.01 -4.63
C GLY A 659 -26.91 -25.74 -3.24
N GLY A 660 -26.75 -24.45 -2.95
CA GLY A 660 -26.34 -23.96 -1.63
C GLY A 660 -24.99 -23.26 -1.67
N VAL A 661 -24.24 -23.37 -0.58
CA VAL A 661 -22.94 -22.71 -0.38
C VAL A 661 -21.89 -23.75 -0.03
N TRP A 662 -20.78 -23.79 -0.78
CA TRP A 662 -19.59 -24.53 -0.34
C TRP A 662 -18.84 -23.69 0.69
N MET A 663 -18.39 -24.31 1.78
CA MET A 663 -17.50 -23.69 2.75
C MET A 663 -16.45 -24.69 3.24
N ASP A 664 -15.17 -24.38 3.05
CA ASP A 664 -14.11 -25.09 3.74
C ASP A 664 -14.25 -24.90 5.27
N VAL A 665 -14.01 -25.95 6.06
CA VAL A 665 -14.16 -25.97 7.54
C VAL A 665 -13.23 -25.02 8.31
N SER A 666 -12.34 -24.31 7.61
CA SER A 666 -11.42 -23.32 8.17
C SER A 666 -11.94 -21.87 8.03
N ASN A 667 -13.15 -21.67 7.49
CA ASN A 667 -13.78 -20.36 7.27
C ASN A 667 -14.61 -19.93 8.49
N MET A 668 -14.07 -19.04 9.33
CA MET A 668 -14.81 -18.45 10.46
C MET A 668 -15.73 -17.34 9.92
N LEU A 669 -17.05 -17.46 10.12
CA LEU A 669 -18.05 -16.63 9.43
C LEU A 669 -18.50 -15.44 10.30
N HIS A 670 -18.49 -14.22 9.76
CA HIS A 670 -18.85 -12.99 10.49
C HIS A 670 -20.19 -12.38 10.03
N ILE A 671 -20.84 -12.90 8.99
CA ILE A 671 -22.13 -12.40 8.44
C ILE A 671 -23.08 -13.57 8.12
N HIS A 672 -24.39 -13.34 8.04
CA HIS A 672 -25.34 -14.39 7.64
C HIS A 672 -25.22 -14.71 6.14
N LEU A 673 -25.37 -15.98 5.74
CA LEU A 673 -25.20 -16.41 4.34
C LEU A 673 -26.26 -15.83 3.40
N ASP A 674 -27.45 -15.51 3.92
CA ASP A 674 -28.52 -14.86 3.16
C ASP A 674 -28.06 -13.50 2.64
N THR A 675 -27.64 -12.64 3.56
CA THR A 675 -27.11 -11.30 3.27
C THR A 675 -25.79 -11.33 2.49
N LEU A 676 -24.98 -12.38 2.65
CA LEU A 676 -23.70 -12.50 1.95
C LEU A 676 -23.87 -12.84 0.45
N PHE A 677 -24.66 -13.87 0.15
CA PHE A 677 -24.78 -14.43 -1.20
C PHE A 677 -26.21 -14.83 -1.56
N TRP A 678 -26.96 -15.45 -0.64
CA TRP A 678 -28.14 -16.22 -1.05
C TRP A 678 -29.28 -15.34 -1.54
N ASP A 679 -29.60 -14.26 -0.82
CA ASP A 679 -30.65 -13.31 -1.22
C ASP A 679 -30.38 -12.73 -2.61
N HIS A 680 -29.10 -12.55 -2.95
CA HIS A 680 -28.65 -12.06 -4.24
C HIS A 680 -28.77 -13.09 -5.38
N ILE A 681 -28.82 -14.41 -5.11
CA ILE A 681 -28.95 -15.45 -6.16
C ILE A 681 -30.30 -16.19 -6.17
N VAL A 682 -31.21 -15.85 -5.25
CA VAL A 682 -32.62 -16.31 -5.27
C VAL A 682 -33.63 -15.21 -5.56
N SER A 683 -33.23 -13.93 -5.55
CA SER A 683 -34.12 -12.84 -5.89
C SER A 683 -34.56 -12.89 -7.36
N PRO A 684 -35.88 -12.81 -7.66
CA PRO A 684 -36.38 -12.77 -9.03
C PRO A 684 -36.03 -11.46 -9.76
N ASP A 685 -35.63 -10.42 -9.02
CA ASP A 685 -35.23 -9.12 -9.55
C ASP A 685 -33.75 -9.07 -9.98
N THR A 686 -33.02 -10.20 -9.88
CA THR A 686 -31.60 -10.30 -10.19
C THR A 686 -31.29 -11.41 -11.21
N PRO A 687 -30.27 -11.24 -12.06
CA PRO A 687 -29.85 -12.25 -13.05
C PRO A 687 -28.88 -13.32 -12.49
N TYR A 688 -28.60 -13.31 -11.18
CA TYR A 688 -27.48 -14.06 -10.62
C TYR A 688 -27.85 -15.52 -10.27
N GLU A 689 -27.04 -16.46 -10.74
CA GLU A 689 -27.19 -17.91 -10.50
C GLU A 689 -26.06 -18.47 -9.62
N MET A 690 -24.98 -17.71 -9.43
CA MET A 690 -23.78 -18.05 -8.67
C MET A 690 -23.24 -16.81 -7.95
N ALA A 691 -22.55 -17.00 -6.82
CA ALA A 691 -21.84 -15.94 -6.11
C ALA A 691 -20.45 -16.40 -5.69
N ALA A 692 -19.43 -15.54 -5.82
CA ALA A 692 -18.03 -15.92 -5.68
C ALA A 692 -17.15 -14.83 -5.05
N TRP A 693 -16.14 -15.27 -4.28
CA TRP A 693 -15.07 -14.43 -3.75
C TRP A 693 -14.00 -14.16 -4.83
N ILE A 694 -13.86 -12.92 -5.27
CA ILE A 694 -12.85 -12.49 -6.24
C ILE A 694 -11.52 -12.25 -5.52
N ILE A 695 -10.46 -12.91 -6.01
CA ILE A 695 -9.09 -12.85 -5.52
C ILE A 695 -8.12 -12.51 -6.67
N THR A 696 -8.51 -11.53 -7.49
CA THR A 696 -7.72 -10.94 -8.60
C THR A 696 -6.23 -10.84 -8.27
N GLY A 697 -5.38 -11.32 -9.18
CA GLY A 697 -3.93 -11.26 -9.02
C GLY A 697 -3.35 -12.31 -8.07
N GLN A 698 -4.17 -13.17 -7.45
CA GLN A 698 -3.66 -14.25 -6.59
C GLN A 698 -3.37 -15.53 -7.36
N ILE A 699 -4.18 -15.95 -8.35
CA ILE A 699 -3.94 -17.22 -9.05
C ILE A 699 -3.09 -16.97 -10.29
N ARG A 700 -3.55 -16.07 -11.16
CA ARG A 700 -2.82 -15.52 -12.30
C ARG A 700 -2.60 -14.03 -12.09
N ALA A 701 -1.71 -13.41 -12.85
CA ALA A 701 -1.50 -11.96 -12.85
C ALA A 701 -2.64 -11.20 -13.58
N LYS A 702 -3.89 -11.64 -13.45
CA LYS A 702 -5.06 -11.15 -14.21
C LYS A 702 -6.26 -10.88 -13.31
N TRP A 703 -7.28 -10.21 -13.86
CA TRP A 703 -8.51 -9.87 -13.14
C TRP A 703 -9.49 -11.04 -13.10
N GLY A 704 -10.20 -11.17 -11.97
CA GLY A 704 -11.41 -11.99 -11.82
C GLY A 704 -11.17 -13.46 -11.53
N ASP A 705 -9.94 -13.82 -11.18
CA ASP A 705 -9.61 -15.00 -10.40
C ASP A 705 -10.51 -15.10 -9.15
N PHE A 706 -10.89 -16.31 -8.75
CA PHE A 706 -11.84 -16.51 -7.66
C PHE A 706 -11.48 -17.71 -6.78
N GLY A 707 -11.81 -17.61 -5.49
CA GLY A 707 -11.44 -18.59 -4.47
C GLY A 707 -12.41 -19.77 -4.42
N ASN A 708 -11.91 -21.01 -4.53
CA ASN A 708 -12.71 -22.21 -4.32
C ASN A 708 -13.04 -22.51 -2.85
N PHE A 709 -12.41 -21.81 -1.91
CA PHE A 709 -12.59 -22.01 -0.47
C PHE A 709 -14.00 -21.68 0.02
N MET A 710 -14.76 -20.88 -0.75
CA MET A 710 -16.18 -20.63 -0.54
C MET A 710 -16.84 -19.99 -1.78
N PHE A 711 -18.03 -20.46 -2.14
CA PHE A 711 -18.90 -19.86 -3.17
C PHE A 711 -20.32 -20.40 -3.01
N ALA A 712 -21.30 -19.72 -3.59
CA ALA A 712 -22.70 -20.16 -3.63
C ALA A 712 -23.15 -20.39 -5.08
N ALA A 713 -24.06 -21.34 -5.30
CA ALA A 713 -24.79 -21.42 -6.56
C ALA A 713 -26.16 -22.07 -6.39
N ARG A 714 -27.03 -21.80 -7.38
CA ARG A 714 -28.29 -22.51 -7.59
C ARG A 714 -28.03 -23.91 -8.11
N LYS A 715 -28.90 -24.86 -7.78
CA LYS A 715 -28.83 -26.21 -8.37
C LYS A 715 -29.00 -26.16 -9.88
N ASN A 716 -28.44 -27.13 -10.58
CA ASN A 716 -28.31 -27.21 -12.04
C ASN A 716 -27.46 -26.09 -12.69
N CYS A 717 -26.75 -25.26 -11.92
CA CYS A 717 -25.90 -24.18 -12.47
C CYS A 717 -24.86 -24.73 -13.46
N GLU A 718 -24.96 -24.32 -14.72
CA GLU A 718 -24.19 -24.89 -15.84
C GLU A 718 -22.68 -24.59 -15.71
N PHE A 719 -22.32 -23.43 -15.16
CA PHE A 719 -20.93 -23.09 -14.84
C PHE A 719 -20.30 -24.11 -13.88
N ILE A 720 -21.00 -24.52 -12.82
CA ILE A 720 -20.52 -25.49 -11.83
C ILE A 720 -20.27 -26.85 -12.49
N LYS A 721 -21.15 -27.28 -13.41
CA LYS A 721 -21.00 -28.53 -14.18
C LYS A 721 -19.78 -28.49 -15.10
N ASN A 722 -19.64 -27.41 -15.88
CA ASN A 722 -18.56 -27.27 -16.86
C ASN A 722 -17.20 -27.08 -16.17
N TRP A 723 -17.16 -26.42 -15.01
CA TRP A 723 -16.01 -26.39 -14.12
C TRP A 723 -15.64 -27.78 -13.61
N HIS A 724 -16.63 -28.58 -13.19
CA HIS A 724 -16.39 -29.92 -12.67
C HIS A 724 -15.86 -30.90 -13.73
N GLU A 725 -16.54 -31.03 -14.87
CA GLU A 725 -16.12 -31.98 -15.91
C GLU A 725 -14.73 -31.62 -16.46
N GLY A 726 -14.40 -30.33 -16.58
CA GLY A 726 -13.05 -29.91 -16.95
C GLY A 726 -11.97 -30.27 -15.92
N TYR A 727 -12.30 -30.27 -14.62
CA TYR A 727 -11.36 -30.66 -13.56
C TYR A 727 -11.22 -32.18 -13.46
N LYS A 728 -12.35 -32.90 -13.53
CA LYS A 728 -12.47 -34.36 -13.62
C LYS A 728 -11.68 -34.94 -14.80
N GLU A 729 -11.60 -34.22 -15.94
CA GLU A 729 -10.79 -34.61 -17.09
C GLU A 729 -9.30 -34.75 -16.73
N LEU A 730 -8.75 -33.86 -15.89
CA LEU A 730 -7.34 -33.87 -15.51
C LEU A 730 -6.93 -35.17 -14.80
N TRP A 731 -7.87 -35.82 -14.11
CA TRP A 731 -7.66 -37.05 -13.34
C TRP A 731 -7.68 -38.34 -14.18
N LYS A 732 -7.95 -38.27 -15.49
CA LYS A 732 -7.97 -39.47 -16.34
C LYS A 732 -6.60 -40.14 -16.40
N GLY A 733 -6.53 -41.38 -15.92
CA GLY A 733 -5.30 -42.18 -15.88
C GLY A 733 -4.28 -41.71 -14.83
N ARG A 734 -4.70 -40.96 -13.80
CA ARG A 734 -3.81 -40.41 -12.77
C ARG A 734 -4.31 -40.67 -11.35
N THR A 735 -3.38 -40.75 -10.41
CA THR A 735 -3.65 -40.92 -8.97
C THR A 735 -3.34 -39.67 -8.14
N ASN A 736 -2.58 -38.71 -8.67
CA ASN A 736 -2.26 -37.43 -8.04
C ASN A 736 -2.26 -36.29 -9.07
N VAL A 737 -1.98 -35.06 -8.61
CA VAL A 737 -1.98 -33.83 -9.43
C VAL A 737 -0.68 -33.57 -10.21
N ASP A 738 0.36 -34.39 -10.04
CA ASP A 738 1.70 -34.04 -10.51
C ASP A 738 1.74 -33.98 -12.05
N GLY A 739 2.13 -32.83 -12.61
CA GLY A 739 2.11 -32.59 -14.05
C GLY A 739 0.73 -32.29 -14.64
N PHE A 740 -0.21 -31.76 -13.85
CA PHE A 740 -1.44 -31.13 -14.36
C PHE A 740 -1.12 -29.84 -15.14
N HIS A 741 -0.07 -29.10 -14.78
CA HIS A 741 0.47 -27.95 -15.50
C HIS A 741 0.87 -28.24 -16.95
N LYS A 742 1.10 -29.52 -17.29
CA LYS A 742 1.38 -30.00 -18.66
C LYS A 742 0.12 -30.42 -19.42
N HIS A 743 -1.06 -30.34 -18.81
CA HIS A 743 -2.31 -30.78 -19.43
C HIS A 743 -2.80 -29.77 -20.47
N PRO A 744 -3.27 -30.20 -21.66
CA PRO A 744 -3.69 -29.29 -22.73
C PRO A 744 -4.75 -28.26 -22.31
N LEU A 745 -5.67 -28.61 -21.39
CA LEU A 745 -6.68 -27.66 -20.89
C LEU A 745 -6.06 -26.53 -20.05
N ILE A 746 -5.01 -26.81 -19.27
CA ILE A 746 -4.29 -25.78 -18.49
C ILE A 746 -3.49 -24.88 -19.44
N ALA A 747 -2.87 -25.45 -20.47
CA ALA A 747 -2.11 -24.70 -21.47
C ALA A 747 -2.95 -23.67 -22.27
N GLU A 748 -4.28 -23.81 -22.35
CA GLU A 748 -5.16 -22.82 -22.99
C GLU A 748 -5.44 -21.58 -22.13
N ILE A 749 -5.37 -21.69 -20.80
CA ILE A 749 -5.68 -20.60 -19.86
C ILE A 749 -4.41 -20.00 -19.22
N GLY A 750 -3.36 -20.80 -19.07
CA GLY A 750 -2.11 -20.41 -18.42
C GLY A 750 -1.85 -21.15 -17.10
N LEU A 751 -0.70 -20.87 -16.51
CA LEU A 751 -0.26 -21.42 -15.24
C LEU A 751 -0.88 -20.63 -14.06
N ALA A 752 -0.48 -20.92 -12.83
CA ALA A 752 -0.88 -20.19 -11.62
C ALA A 752 0.28 -19.36 -11.05
N GLU A 753 0.80 -18.40 -11.83
CA GLU A 753 1.99 -17.63 -11.46
C GLU A 753 1.79 -16.65 -10.28
N GLY A 754 0.55 -16.30 -9.92
CA GLY A 754 0.25 -15.35 -8.84
C GLY A 754 0.52 -15.89 -7.43
N LEU A 755 0.45 -17.21 -7.23
CA LEU A 755 0.71 -17.87 -5.93
C LEU A 755 2.20 -18.24 -5.73
N ALA A 756 3.05 -17.88 -6.68
CA ALA A 756 4.44 -18.32 -6.75
C ALA A 756 5.43 -17.15 -6.73
N ASN A 757 6.71 -17.43 -6.43
CA ASN A 757 7.80 -16.55 -6.85
C ASN A 757 7.86 -16.57 -8.38
N PRO A 758 7.70 -15.44 -9.10
CA PRO A 758 7.66 -15.44 -10.58
C PRO A 758 8.96 -15.88 -11.27
N GLU A 759 10.03 -16.09 -10.50
CA GLU A 759 11.34 -16.55 -10.94
C GLU A 759 11.63 -18.02 -10.58
N ASP A 760 10.76 -18.67 -9.80
CA ASP A 760 10.84 -20.11 -9.53
C ASP A 760 9.80 -20.86 -10.34
N GLU A 761 10.21 -21.31 -11.52
CA GLU A 761 9.40 -22.08 -12.45
C GLU A 761 8.83 -23.36 -11.80
N ASN A 762 9.59 -24.01 -10.90
CA ASN A 762 9.14 -25.20 -10.18
C ASN A 762 8.06 -24.87 -9.15
N GLN A 763 8.15 -23.70 -8.50
CA GLN A 763 7.07 -23.21 -7.64
C GLN A 763 5.81 -22.89 -8.45
N ILE A 764 5.94 -22.26 -9.63
CA ILE A 764 4.80 -22.01 -10.52
C ILE A 764 4.14 -23.34 -10.92
N TYR A 765 4.92 -24.35 -11.32
CA TYR A 765 4.41 -25.67 -11.66
C TYR A 765 3.73 -26.38 -10.47
N PHE A 766 4.38 -26.40 -9.30
CA PHE A 766 3.79 -26.98 -8.08
C PHE A 766 2.48 -26.30 -7.68
N MET A 767 2.43 -24.96 -7.71
CA MET A 767 1.20 -24.24 -7.38
C MET A 767 0.13 -24.45 -8.44
N THR A 768 0.48 -24.52 -9.74
CA THR A 768 -0.46 -24.83 -10.82
C THR A 768 -1.08 -26.22 -10.65
N ASP A 769 -0.29 -27.23 -10.27
CA ASP A 769 -0.80 -28.57 -9.96
C ASP A 769 -1.70 -28.53 -8.71
N TYR A 770 -1.22 -27.88 -7.64
CA TYR A 770 -1.91 -27.80 -6.35
C TYR A 770 -3.26 -27.06 -6.42
N VAL A 771 -3.35 -25.93 -7.14
CA VAL A 771 -4.60 -25.14 -7.30
C VAL A 771 -5.29 -25.32 -8.65
N SER A 772 -4.92 -26.36 -9.40
CA SER A 772 -5.46 -26.71 -10.73
C SER A 772 -6.99 -26.65 -10.84
N GLN A 773 -7.73 -26.96 -9.77
CA GLN A 773 -9.18 -26.83 -9.73
C GLN A 773 -9.64 -25.37 -9.95
N MET A 774 -8.99 -24.38 -9.36
CA MET A 774 -9.33 -22.97 -9.60
C MET A 774 -8.87 -22.50 -10.99
N VAL A 775 -7.74 -22.99 -11.49
CA VAL A 775 -7.26 -22.71 -12.86
C VAL A 775 -8.25 -23.20 -13.92
N ILE A 776 -8.88 -24.36 -13.72
CA ILE A 776 -9.97 -24.82 -14.58
C ILE A 776 -11.25 -24.00 -14.38
N GLY A 777 -11.53 -23.49 -13.17
CA GLY A 777 -12.64 -22.56 -12.96
C GLY A 777 -12.49 -21.29 -13.80
N ASP A 778 -11.27 -20.78 -13.88
CA ASP A 778 -10.90 -19.67 -14.75
C ASP A 778 -10.92 -20.06 -16.24
N ARG A 779 -10.53 -21.29 -16.62
CA ARG A 779 -10.78 -21.79 -17.99
C ARG A 779 -12.28 -21.76 -18.32
N THR A 780 -13.14 -22.24 -17.42
CA THR A 780 -14.60 -22.28 -17.62
C THR A 780 -15.20 -20.87 -17.74
N ARG A 781 -14.68 -19.88 -17.01
CA ARG A 781 -15.00 -18.45 -17.20
C ARG A 781 -14.68 -17.91 -18.60
N ASN A 782 -13.72 -18.51 -19.30
CA ASN A 782 -13.29 -18.06 -20.63
C ASN A 782 -13.70 -19.05 -21.75
N LEU A 783 -14.42 -20.13 -21.42
CA LEU A 783 -14.86 -21.18 -22.32
C LEU A 783 -16.18 -20.81 -23.01
N VAL A 784 -16.21 -20.94 -24.34
CA VAL A 784 -17.44 -21.17 -25.10
C VAL A 784 -17.46 -22.65 -25.49
N ASP A 785 -18.45 -23.39 -24.97
CA ASP A 785 -18.66 -24.79 -25.33
C ASP A 785 -19.46 -24.87 -26.63
N ILE A 786 -18.79 -25.32 -27.70
CA ILE A 786 -19.38 -25.36 -29.04
C ILE A 786 -20.38 -26.51 -29.23
N THR A 787 -20.55 -27.38 -28.24
CA THR A 787 -21.49 -28.52 -28.28
C THR A 787 -22.81 -28.25 -27.55
N THR A 788 -22.79 -27.42 -26.50
CA THR A 788 -23.97 -27.01 -25.72
C THR A 788 -24.43 -25.59 -26.05
N GLY A 789 -23.52 -24.72 -26.49
CA GLY A 789 -23.75 -23.28 -26.64
C GLY A 789 -23.47 -22.46 -25.37
N PHE A 790 -23.02 -23.09 -24.28
CA PHE A 790 -22.66 -22.38 -23.04
C PHE A 790 -21.55 -21.34 -23.27
N ASN A 791 -21.80 -20.10 -22.84
CA ASN A 791 -20.87 -18.98 -22.91
C ASN A 791 -20.41 -18.58 -21.50
N GLY A 792 -19.25 -19.07 -21.10
CA GLY A 792 -18.69 -18.87 -19.76
C GLY A 792 -18.41 -17.41 -19.40
N ARG A 793 -18.04 -16.57 -20.38
CA ARG A 793 -17.75 -15.14 -20.11
C ARG A 793 -19.04 -14.35 -19.92
N GLU A 794 -20.05 -14.60 -20.75
CA GLU A 794 -21.38 -14.01 -20.58
C GLU A 794 -22.05 -14.45 -19.27
N PHE A 795 -21.91 -15.74 -18.91
CA PHE A 795 -22.32 -16.22 -17.60
C PHE A 795 -21.57 -15.48 -16.48
N TRP A 796 -20.25 -15.36 -16.56
CA TRP A 796 -19.45 -14.71 -15.52
C TRP A 796 -19.80 -13.23 -15.35
N GLU A 797 -19.88 -12.48 -16.44
CA GLU A 797 -20.13 -11.03 -16.40
C GLU A 797 -21.57 -10.69 -15.96
N ASN A 798 -22.56 -11.50 -16.33
CA ASN A 798 -23.98 -11.18 -16.10
C ASN A 798 -24.65 -11.97 -14.97
N LYS A 799 -24.20 -13.20 -14.69
CA LYS A 799 -24.88 -14.15 -13.77
C LYS A 799 -24.10 -14.48 -12.48
N VAL A 800 -22.94 -13.86 -12.26
CA VAL A 800 -22.18 -14.03 -11.01
C VAL A 800 -22.26 -12.78 -10.12
N PHE A 801 -22.71 -12.98 -8.88
CA PHE A 801 -22.63 -11.99 -7.82
C PHE A 801 -21.21 -12.02 -7.20
N MET A 802 -20.38 -11.07 -7.63
CA MET A 802 -18.97 -11.00 -7.25
C MET A 802 -18.77 -10.18 -5.99
N VAL A 803 -18.01 -10.69 -5.02
CA VAL A 803 -17.62 -9.96 -3.80
C VAL A 803 -16.10 -10.00 -3.66
N GLU A 804 -15.49 -8.90 -3.22
CA GLU A 804 -14.04 -8.83 -2.90
C GLU A 804 -13.69 -9.89 -1.84
N GLY A 805 -12.66 -10.72 -2.08
CA GLY A 805 -12.36 -11.90 -1.26
C GLY A 805 -11.02 -11.90 -0.51
N ILE A 806 -10.15 -10.90 -0.67
CA ILE A 806 -8.85 -10.81 -0.01
C ILE A 806 -8.99 -10.06 1.32
N GLU A 807 -9.47 -8.82 1.33
CA GLU A 807 -9.78 -8.10 2.57
C GLU A 807 -10.90 -8.83 3.34
N ASN A 808 -12.01 -9.15 2.67
CA ASN A 808 -13.14 -9.79 3.34
C ASN A 808 -12.90 -11.27 3.72
N GLY A 809 -11.79 -11.87 3.26
CA GLY A 809 -11.44 -13.27 3.48
C GLY A 809 -10.25 -13.49 4.41
N ILE A 810 -9.18 -12.68 4.38
CA ILE A 810 -7.93 -12.93 5.13
C ILE A 810 -7.42 -11.73 5.95
N LEU A 811 -8.27 -10.77 6.32
CA LEU A 811 -7.88 -9.53 7.01
C LEU A 811 -6.89 -9.71 8.18
N GLY A 812 -7.12 -10.65 9.09
CA GLY A 812 -6.23 -10.91 10.22
C GLY A 812 -4.81 -11.34 9.83
N ALA A 813 -4.64 -11.95 8.66
CA ALA A 813 -3.34 -12.30 8.11
C ALA A 813 -2.64 -11.06 7.49
N LEU A 814 -3.39 -10.24 6.74
CA LEU A 814 -2.88 -8.97 6.21
C LEU A 814 -2.39 -8.07 7.35
N LYS A 815 -3.21 -7.91 8.40
CA LYS A 815 -2.92 -7.11 9.60
C LYS A 815 -1.74 -7.59 10.45
N THR A 816 -1.25 -8.80 10.21
CA THR A 816 -0.07 -9.37 10.89
C THR A 816 1.09 -9.66 9.95
N ASN A 817 1.08 -9.11 8.73
CA ASN A 817 2.09 -9.37 7.69
C ASN A 817 2.33 -10.88 7.47
N LEU A 818 1.22 -11.61 7.35
CA LEU A 818 1.12 -13.07 7.17
C LEU A 818 1.76 -13.90 8.31
N ASN A 819 2.02 -13.30 9.47
CA ASN A 819 2.60 -13.99 10.63
C ASN A 819 1.52 -14.73 11.43
N GLY A 820 1.44 -16.06 11.26
CA GLY A 820 0.51 -16.89 12.03
C GLY A 820 0.78 -16.90 13.54
N GLN A 821 2.03 -16.71 13.97
CA GLN A 821 2.35 -16.67 15.40
C GLN A 821 1.81 -15.39 16.04
N LYS A 822 2.01 -14.21 15.44
CA LYS A 822 1.44 -12.96 15.98
C LYS A 822 -0.09 -13.02 16.10
N GLN A 823 -0.76 -13.69 15.16
CA GLN A 823 -2.20 -13.95 15.26
C GLN A 823 -2.51 -14.86 16.45
N ALA A 824 -1.80 -15.98 16.60
CA ALA A 824 -1.97 -16.87 17.75
C ALA A 824 -1.72 -16.14 19.09
N ASP A 825 -0.74 -15.24 19.16
CA ASP A 825 -0.42 -14.46 20.36
C ASP A 825 -1.60 -13.54 20.78
N TYR A 826 -2.26 -12.88 19.81
CA TYR A 826 -3.51 -12.13 20.08
C TYR A 826 -4.65 -13.05 20.52
N PHE A 827 -4.87 -14.15 19.80
CA PHE A 827 -5.90 -15.16 20.11
C PHE A 827 -5.71 -15.77 21.52
N LEU A 828 -4.48 -15.86 22.01
CA LEU A 828 -4.12 -16.38 23.33
C LEU A 828 -3.96 -15.31 24.43
N THR A 829 -3.98 -14.02 24.09
CA THR A 829 -3.95 -12.94 25.09
C THR A 829 -5.19 -13.03 25.98
N ARG A 830 -4.98 -12.95 27.30
CA ARG A 830 -6.05 -13.14 28.27
C ARG A 830 -6.95 -11.91 28.38
N LEU A 831 -8.22 -12.14 28.71
CA LEU A 831 -9.20 -11.08 28.96
C LEU A 831 -8.95 -10.34 30.29
N ASP A 832 -8.10 -10.88 31.15
CA ASP A 832 -7.60 -10.28 32.39
C ASP A 832 -6.09 -9.95 32.31
N GLU A 833 -5.52 -9.86 31.09
CA GLU A 833 -4.13 -9.46 30.86
C GLU A 833 -3.82 -8.11 31.57
N PRO A 834 -2.83 -8.06 32.48
CA PRO A 834 -2.48 -6.84 33.20
C PRO A 834 -1.68 -5.83 32.36
N ASP A 835 -1.05 -6.28 31.27
CA ASP A 835 -0.48 -5.41 30.25
C ASP A 835 -1.62 -4.81 29.40
N LEU A 836 -1.97 -3.55 29.70
CA LEU A 836 -3.06 -2.85 29.04
C LEU A 836 -2.80 -2.61 27.56
N ASP A 837 -1.54 -2.38 27.15
CA ASP A 837 -1.21 -2.08 25.76
C ASP A 837 -1.37 -3.36 24.90
N LYS A 838 -0.83 -4.48 25.38
CA LYS A 838 -1.01 -5.81 24.78
C LYS A 838 -2.48 -6.24 24.76
N ARG A 839 -3.23 -5.97 25.83
CA ARG A 839 -4.67 -6.24 25.90
C ARG A 839 -5.44 -5.42 24.86
N ASN A 840 -5.15 -4.12 24.74
CA ASN A 840 -5.80 -3.23 23.78
C ASN A 840 -5.45 -3.61 22.33
N GLU A 841 -4.20 -4.01 22.04
CA GLU A 841 -3.78 -4.48 20.71
C GLU A 841 -4.55 -5.76 20.30
N ALA A 842 -4.73 -6.69 21.24
CA ALA A 842 -5.50 -7.92 21.01
C ALA A 842 -7.02 -7.65 20.85
N GLU A 843 -7.62 -6.78 21.66
CA GLU A 843 -9.04 -6.40 21.53
C GLU A 843 -9.31 -5.72 20.19
N ALA A 844 -8.50 -4.72 19.82
CA ALA A 844 -8.60 -4.00 18.57
C ALA A 844 -8.44 -4.92 17.35
N PHE A 845 -7.56 -5.92 17.42
CA PHE A 845 -7.40 -6.93 16.38
C PHE A 845 -8.66 -7.80 16.19
N MET A 846 -9.29 -8.26 17.27
CA MET A 846 -10.53 -9.06 17.17
C MET A 846 -11.71 -8.25 16.64
N VAL A 847 -11.89 -7.03 17.15
CA VAL A 847 -12.96 -6.11 16.71
C VAL A 847 -12.76 -5.73 15.24
N GLU A 848 -11.54 -5.40 14.82
CA GLU A 848 -11.27 -5.05 13.43
C GLU A 848 -11.56 -6.22 12.46
N MET A 849 -11.26 -7.47 12.84
CA MET A 849 -11.67 -8.62 12.03
C MET A 849 -13.19 -8.76 11.93
N LEU A 850 -13.90 -8.70 13.05
CA LEU A 850 -15.36 -8.90 13.10
C LEU A 850 -16.14 -7.77 12.39
N GLU A 851 -15.65 -6.53 12.44
CA GLU A 851 -16.28 -5.38 11.77
C GLU A 851 -15.98 -5.29 10.27
N LYS A 852 -14.74 -5.58 9.87
CA LYS A 852 -14.24 -5.15 8.55
C LYS A 852 -14.08 -6.30 7.56
N SER A 853 -14.13 -7.56 7.97
CA SER A 853 -14.24 -8.70 7.06
C SER A 853 -15.55 -9.48 7.27
N HIS A 854 -16.12 -10.02 6.21
CA HIS A 854 -17.34 -10.84 6.26
C HIS A 854 -17.07 -12.28 6.76
N MET A 855 -15.82 -12.73 6.66
CA MET A 855 -15.32 -13.97 7.22
C MET A 855 -13.81 -13.87 7.51
N TYR A 856 -13.25 -14.89 8.13
CA TYR A 856 -11.81 -15.10 8.19
C TYR A 856 -11.45 -16.55 7.80
N LYS A 857 -10.62 -16.67 6.77
CA LYS A 857 -10.06 -17.92 6.25
C LYS A 857 -8.80 -18.27 7.03
N MET A 858 -8.86 -19.27 7.92
CA MET A 858 -7.65 -19.93 8.42
C MET A 858 -7.00 -20.71 7.26
N TYR A 859 -6.09 -20.07 6.54
CA TYR A 859 -5.32 -20.67 5.45
C TYR A 859 -4.08 -21.41 5.97
N HIS A 860 -3.39 -22.10 5.06
CA HIS A 860 -2.18 -22.87 5.31
C HIS A 860 -1.06 -22.41 4.38
N ASN A 861 0.17 -22.35 4.87
CA ASN A 861 1.33 -22.02 4.04
C ASN A 861 1.86 -23.28 3.34
N SER A 862 1.27 -23.64 2.20
CA SER A 862 1.70 -24.80 1.40
C SER A 862 3.16 -24.75 0.95
N MET A 863 3.76 -23.55 0.90
CA MET A 863 5.13 -23.30 0.46
C MET A 863 6.19 -23.37 1.56
N GLY A 864 5.82 -23.66 2.80
CA GLY A 864 6.79 -23.95 3.88
C GLY A 864 7.60 -22.74 4.38
N ALA A 865 7.17 -21.51 4.07
CA ALA A 865 7.72 -20.30 4.70
C ALA A 865 7.16 -20.11 6.12
N ARG A 866 7.04 -18.87 6.62
CA ARG A 866 6.50 -18.61 7.98
C ARG A 866 5.11 -19.27 8.15
N PRO A 867 4.85 -19.97 9.26
CA PRO A 867 3.59 -20.72 9.44
C PRO A 867 2.39 -19.77 9.51
N ALA A 868 1.30 -20.13 8.84
CA ALA A 868 0.02 -19.44 8.98
C ALA A 868 -0.70 -19.89 10.26
N LEU A 869 -1.72 -19.15 10.71
CA LEU A 869 -2.51 -19.53 11.89
C LEU A 869 -3.12 -20.94 11.74
N GLY A 870 -3.57 -21.28 10.52
CA GLY A 870 -4.09 -22.60 10.20
C GLY A 870 -3.05 -23.73 10.28
N ASP A 871 -1.75 -23.43 10.26
CA ASP A 871 -0.69 -24.43 10.46
C ASP A 871 -0.36 -24.63 11.94
N LEU A 872 -0.52 -23.59 12.76
CA LEU A 872 -0.28 -23.67 14.20
C LEU A 872 -1.34 -24.55 14.89
N ILE A 873 -2.61 -24.42 14.52
CA ILE A 873 -3.72 -25.22 15.09
C ILE A 873 -3.67 -26.72 14.77
N LYS A 874 -2.75 -27.17 13.89
CA LYS A 874 -2.51 -28.59 13.60
C LYS A 874 -1.67 -29.28 14.69
N LYS A 875 -1.04 -28.50 15.57
CA LYS A 875 -0.23 -29.02 16.69
C LYS A 875 -1.09 -29.20 17.94
N LYS A 876 -0.88 -30.29 18.67
CA LYS A 876 -1.75 -30.72 19.78
C LYS A 876 -1.85 -29.69 20.91
N GLU A 877 -0.76 -28.99 21.19
CA GLU A 877 -0.62 -27.90 22.16
C GLU A 877 -1.36 -26.60 21.77
N ASN A 878 -1.80 -26.50 20.52
CA ASN A 878 -2.38 -25.32 19.89
C ASN A 878 -3.83 -25.54 19.40
N HIS A 879 -4.40 -26.71 19.68
CA HIS A 879 -5.74 -27.13 19.24
C HIS A 879 -6.89 -26.19 19.68
N ASP A 880 -6.66 -25.36 20.70
CA ASP A 880 -7.61 -24.46 21.33
C ASP A 880 -7.27 -22.97 21.15
N ILE A 881 -6.24 -22.58 20.39
CA ILE A 881 -5.83 -21.18 20.18
C ILE A 881 -7.03 -20.26 19.96
N THR A 882 -7.93 -20.68 19.07
CA THR A 882 -9.04 -19.85 18.59
C THR A 882 -10.30 -19.95 19.46
N TYR A 883 -10.28 -20.58 20.64
CA TYR A 883 -11.44 -20.67 21.55
C TYR A 883 -11.08 -20.92 23.03
N ARG A 884 -9.81 -20.73 23.44
CA ARG A 884 -9.34 -20.99 24.80
C ARG A 884 -10.10 -20.14 25.84
N PRO A 885 -10.72 -20.74 26.88
CA PRO A 885 -11.46 -19.98 27.89
C PRO A 885 -10.61 -18.90 28.57
N GLY A 886 -11.20 -17.70 28.71
CA GLY A 886 -10.55 -16.54 29.29
C GLY A 886 -9.59 -15.78 28.34
N THR A 887 -9.62 -16.03 27.02
CA THR A 887 -8.81 -15.30 26.03
C THR A 887 -9.66 -14.55 24.99
N PHE A 888 -9.03 -13.62 24.27
CA PHE A 888 -9.66 -12.94 23.14
C PHE A 888 -10.12 -13.89 22.03
N GLY A 889 -9.61 -15.12 21.98
CA GLY A 889 -10.13 -16.17 21.10
C GLY A 889 -11.53 -16.66 21.47
N GLU A 890 -11.84 -16.80 22.76
CA GLU A 890 -13.21 -17.11 23.22
C GLU A 890 -14.17 -15.97 22.85
N LEU A 891 -13.80 -14.72 23.16
CA LEU A 891 -14.57 -13.51 22.82
C LEU A 891 -14.82 -13.42 21.30
N TYR A 892 -13.78 -13.62 20.49
CA TYR A 892 -13.92 -13.59 19.03
C TYR A 892 -14.87 -14.70 18.53
N ARG A 893 -14.82 -15.91 19.10
CA ARG A 893 -15.75 -17.00 18.73
C ARG A 893 -17.19 -16.69 19.11
N TYR A 894 -17.41 -16.09 20.27
CA TYR A 894 -18.72 -15.58 20.64
C TYR A 894 -19.20 -14.55 19.61
N GLY A 895 -18.34 -13.60 19.24
CA GLY A 895 -18.61 -12.63 18.17
C GLY A 895 -18.97 -13.25 16.82
N THR A 896 -18.31 -14.35 16.40
CA THR A 896 -18.68 -15.09 15.17
C THR A 896 -20.06 -15.76 15.22
N VAL A 897 -20.73 -15.81 16.37
CA VAL A 897 -22.10 -16.34 16.50
C VAL A 897 -23.11 -15.24 16.83
N HIS A 898 -22.80 -14.36 17.78
CA HIS A 898 -23.78 -13.44 18.39
C HIS A 898 -23.74 -12.01 17.82
N TRP A 899 -22.70 -11.65 17.06
CA TRP A 899 -22.56 -10.31 16.48
C TRP A 899 -22.47 -10.35 14.95
N GLU A 900 -22.87 -9.26 14.30
CA GLU A 900 -22.70 -9.06 12.86
C GLU A 900 -22.22 -7.64 12.53
N PRO A 901 -21.44 -7.46 11.45
CA PRO A 901 -21.05 -6.14 10.98
C PRO A 901 -22.25 -5.43 10.36
N THR A 902 -22.38 -4.15 10.68
CA THR A 902 -23.33 -3.20 10.05
C THR A 902 -22.87 -2.76 8.65
N ARG A 903 -21.64 -3.09 8.26
CA ARG A 903 -21.12 -2.95 6.90
C ARG A 903 -21.98 -3.76 5.93
N LYS A 904 -22.44 -3.12 4.85
CA LYS A 904 -23.11 -3.83 3.75
C LYS A 904 -22.10 -4.58 2.88
N VAL A 905 -22.53 -5.73 2.38
CA VAL A 905 -21.87 -6.46 1.29
C VAL A 905 -21.84 -5.57 0.04
N VAL A 906 -20.71 -5.57 -0.67
CA VAL A 906 -20.49 -4.73 -1.85
C VAL A 906 -20.20 -5.63 -3.05
N ARG A 907 -21.04 -5.53 -4.09
CA ARG A 907 -20.81 -6.16 -5.38
C ARG A 907 -19.60 -5.52 -6.07
N LEU A 908 -18.74 -6.34 -6.67
CA LEU A 908 -17.74 -5.89 -7.63
C LEU A 908 -18.33 -5.90 -9.05
N GLU A 909 -18.08 -4.84 -9.81
CA GLU A 909 -18.42 -4.79 -11.23
C GLU A 909 -17.35 -5.52 -12.06
N PRO A 910 -17.74 -6.37 -13.03
CA PRO A 910 -16.79 -7.09 -13.88
C PRO A 910 -15.81 -6.17 -14.62
N GLN A 911 -14.55 -6.59 -14.73
CA GLN A 911 -13.51 -5.88 -15.48
C GLN A 911 -12.98 -6.76 -16.62
N ARG A 912 -12.37 -6.13 -17.63
CA ARG A 912 -11.71 -6.89 -18.70
C ARG A 912 -10.41 -7.51 -18.18
N ASN A 913 -10.34 -8.84 -18.18
CA ASN A 913 -9.15 -9.61 -17.80
C ASN A 913 -8.06 -9.66 -18.90
N GLY A 914 -8.43 -9.37 -20.14
CA GLY A 914 -7.52 -9.45 -21.29
C GLY A 914 -7.26 -10.89 -21.78
N ASP A 915 -8.01 -11.89 -21.31
CA ASP A 915 -7.96 -13.25 -21.84
C ASP A 915 -8.75 -13.36 -23.15
N GLU A 916 -8.30 -14.24 -24.03
CA GLU A 916 -9.05 -14.64 -25.23
C GLU A 916 -10.24 -15.55 -24.87
N ILE A 917 -11.13 -15.80 -25.85
CA ILE A 917 -12.25 -16.74 -25.71
C ILE A 917 -11.81 -18.12 -26.20
N ILE A 918 -11.95 -19.12 -25.35
CA ILE A 918 -11.58 -20.52 -25.62
C ILE A 918 -12.80 -21.23 -26.25
N TYR A 919 -12.79 -21.41 -27.57
CA TYR A 919 -13.85 -22.13 -28.28
C TYR A 919 -13.56 -23.65 -28.28
N GLY A 920 -14.16 -24.40 -27.37
CA GLY A 920 -13.86 -25.82 -27.16
C GLY A 920 -15.02 -26.57 -26.51
N THR A 921 -14.70 -27.40 -25.51
CA THR A 921 -15.68 -28.03 -24.58
C THR A 921 -15.06 -28.06 -23.17
N PRO A 922 -15.79 -28.45 -22.11
CA PRO A 922 -15.21 -28.63 -20.78
C PRO A 922 -13.99 -29.58 -20.77
N THR A 923 -14.05 -30.67 -21.54
CA THR A 923 -13.06 -31.76 -21.53
C THR A 923 -12.10 -31.78 -22.73
N LYS A 924 -12.24 -30.88 -23.71
CA LYS A 924 -11.37 -30.81 -24.90
C LYS A 924 -10.95 -29.37 -25.23
N THR A 925 -9.72 -29.22 -25.70
CA THR A 925 -9.17 -27.95 -26.20
C THR A 925 -9.76 -27.53 -27.54
N ALA A 926 -9.68 -26.25 -27.87
CA ALA A 926 -10.03 -25.70 -29.18
C ALA A 926 -9.28 -26.39 -30.35
N ALA A 927 -8.08 -26.92 -30.10
CA ALA A 927 -7.35 -27.73 -31.07
C ALA A 927 -7.90 -29.17 -31.21
N GLN A 928 -8.43 -29.75 -30.13
CA GLN A 928 -9.01 -31.11 -30.09
C GLN A 928 -10.46 -31.20 -30.60
N VAL A 929 -11.10 -30.09 -30.96
CA VAL A 929 -12.44 -30.05 -31.57
C VAL A 929 -12.44 -29.44 -32.99
N LYS A 930 -11.29 -28.92 -33.45
CA LYS A 930 -11.05 -28.54 -34.85
C LYS A 930 -10.50 -29.68 -35.72
N ASN A 931 -10.15 -30.80 -35.08
CA ASN A 931 -9.69 -32.06 -35.68
C ASN A 931 -10.68 -33.18 -35.34
#